data_AF-A0A367I0B8-F1
#
_entry.id   AF-A0A367I0B8-F1
#
_cell.length_a   1.000
_cell.length_b   1.000
_cell.length_c   1.000
_cell.angle_alpha   90.00
_cell.angle_beta   90.00
_cell.angle_gamma   90.00
#
_symmetry.space_group_name_H-M   'P 1'
#
loop_
_entity.id
_entity.type
_entity.pdbx_description
1 polymer ?
#
loop_
_entity_poly.entity_id
_entity_poly.type
_entity_poly.pdbx_seq_one_letter_code
_entity_poly.pdbx_strand_id
1 'polypeptide(L)'
;MAKNKYRSQLATTALIGILVISVLGTVSTPTLAEENIFQKETYISQFGPGFIETEIASSQDNLDVPRDLEFHPNSSRQNELWVVNRATDSVTIIHNAGQSNQVTEYRKDSNANHFMEEVSAIAFGEYHEEFDYQFATAQESRNTYDGQANPNDFMGPALWPSSLSHFAEENQEQGGLLGSHIDMLHESPQGMGIAHDSDNAYWYNDGYYGELVHYDFQQDHDTGEDDHSDGIVTRYIEISLTRNPGVPGHLDMNKGTGMLYVADTGGGRVLWVNTQDPNVTISDIRGAESQMEPLDGYNRATSVDWGILASGLSSPSGIKLHQGVLFVSQNGNGKITGFNLNEDGKNFTDSRTVNTNAGSIMGLEIGPEGKLWYVDSEKNRVIRLDTYQDTDFDEVRDSIDVYPTNSLLWSDMDGDGFADQKGSELSDDCPEIAGSSTLGFRGCLDSDADSWADSADDFPTDGTQWLDSDNDGFGDNSIGVNPDSCPFEEGYSEFDRMGCADADEDGYSDPSINWTVEDGADAFPIQDTQWKDSDLDGFGDNPSPAYLPDDCPIVAGSSTEDRYGCEDRDNDGWSDAGDAFQEDSTQWLDSDLDGFGDNLFPASMPDDCPNLWGNSTISFLGCPDSDGDGWSDLEDSHPFSELLWSDRDKDGFGDQTGTDLSDDCPDIYGSSTQDRKGCVDSDLDGWSDEGDYYPLDSSKHSRSLLPIALIFAMIIFTATVVFRIISKRS
;
A
#
# COMPACT_ATOMS: atom_id res chain seq x y z
N MET A 1 3.49 21.78 85.64
CA MET A 1 3.13 20.56 86.39
C MET A 1 3.21 19.37 85.43
N ALA A 2 3.86 18.29 85.87
CA ALA A 2 3.90 16.89 85.35
C ALA A 2 3.85 16.62 83.82
N LYS A 3 4.93 16.21 83.13
CA LYS A 3 5.56 14.85 83.02
C LYS A 3 4.63 13.81 82.37
N ASN A 4 4.94 13.21 81.20
CA ASN A 4 5.92 12.11 80.94
C ASN A 4 5.71 11.64 79.46
N LYS A 5 6.58 10.96 78.68
CA LYS A 5 7.90 10.30 78.80
C LYS A 5 8.40 9.89 77.38
N TYR A 6 9.72 10.04 77.12
CA TYR A 6 10.71 9.15 76.44
C TYR A 6 10.49 8.65 74.99
N ARG A 7 11.36 8.95 73.99
CA ARG A 7 12.81 8.68 73.71
C ARG A 7 13.12 7.37 72.92
N SER A 8 13.61 7.60 71.68
CA SER A 8 14.80 6.99 71.00
C SER A 8 14.70 5.53 70.50
N GLN A 9 15.39 5.06 69.45
CA GLN A 9 16.70 5.44 68.88
C GLN A 9 16.94 4.73 67.52
N LEU A 10 17.94 5.25 66.78
CA LEU A 10 18.62 4.80 65.55
C LEU A 10 18.74 3.29 65.23
N ALA A 11 18.84 2.95 63.94
CA ALA A 11 20.02 2.25 63.37
C ALA A 11 20.03 2.23 61.83
N THR A 12 21.16 2.66 61.26
CA THR A 12 21.56 2.59 59.85
C THR A 12 22.33 1.28 59.60
N THR A 13 22.09 0.58 58.50
CA THR A 13 23.11 -0.32 57.89
C THR A 13 22.78 -0.58 56.41
N ALA A 14 23.73 -0.27 55.54
CA ALA A 14 23.80 -0.73 54.16
C ALA A 14 24.69 -1.99 54.08
N LEU A 15 24.34 -2.96 53.22
CA LEU A 15 25.32 -3.78 52.51
C LEU A 15 24.72 -4.42 51.24
N ILE A 16 25.63 -4.71 50.33
CA ILE A 16 25.56 -4.90 48.88
C ILE A 16 25.24 -6.34 48.46
N GLY A 17 24.50 -6.48 47.36
CA GLY A 17 24.78 -7.44 46.27
C GLY A 17 24.06 -8.80 46.30
N ILE A 18 23.27 -9.09 45.26
CA ILE A 18 23.57 -10.11 44.23
C ILE A 18 22.61 -9.91 43.05
N LEU A 19 23.22 -9.73 41.87
CA LEU A 19 22.63 -9.70 40.55
C LEU A 19 22.30 -11.15 40.12
N VAL A 20 21.05 -11.44 39.79
CA VAL A 20 20.68 -12.62 38.98
C VAL A 20 19.76 -12.11 37.87
N ILE A 21 20.32 -12.11 36.67
CA ILE A 21 19.60 -11.90 35.41
C ILE A 21 18.86 -13.20 35.11
N SER A 22 17.53 -13.17 35.13
CA SER A 22 16.70 -14.19 34.49
C SER A 22 15.86 -13.49 33.42
N VAL A 23 16.31 -13.61 32.17
CA VAL A 23 15.55 -13.26 30.98
C VAL A 23 14.44 -14.31 30.83
N LEU A 24 13.21 -13.91 31.10
CA LEU A 24 12.03 -14.57 30.59
C LEU A 24 11.33 -13.53 29.71
N GLY A 25 11.40 -13.76 28.40
CA GLY A 25 10.66 -12.98 27.42
C GLY A 25 9.17 -13.14 27.68
N THR A 26 8.54 -12.09 28.16
CA THR A 26 7.09 -11.92 28.04
C THR A 26 6.84 -11.52 26.60
N VAL A 27 6.18 -12.40 25.85
CA VAL A 27 5.48 -12.03 24.61
C VAL A 27 4.54 -10.89 25.00
N SER A 28 4.90 -9.68 24.59
CA SER A 28 3.98 -8.54 24.59
C SER A 28 2.91 -8.85 23.57
N THR A 29 1.77 -9.35 24.04
CA THR A 29 0.52 -9.17 23.31
C THR A 29 0.37 -7.67 23.04
N PRO A 30 0.07 -7.23 21.82
CA PRO A 30 -0.29 -5.84 21.60
C PRO A 30 -1.53 -5.61 22.46
N THR A 31 -1.38 -4.82 23.51
CA THR A 31 -2.51 -4.12 24.10
C THR A 31 -3.02 -3.23 22.98
N LEU A 32 -4.17 -3.60 22.39
CA LEU A 32 -5.02 -2.63 21.70
C LEU A 32 -5.06 -1.42 22.63
N ALA A 33 -4.53 -0.29 22.17
CA ALA A 33 -4.80 0.95 22.84
C ALA A 33 -6.32 1.06 22.88
N GLU A 34 -6.92 1.08 24.06
CA GLU A 34 -8.23 1.71 24.19
C GLU A 34 -8.01 3.13 23.68
N GLU A 35 -8.41 3.39 22.42
CA GLU A 35 -8.63 4.74 21.97
C GLU A 35 -9.61 5.32 22.98
N ASN A 36 -9.13 6.24 23.81
CA ASN A 36 -10.00 6.96 24.72
C ASN A 36 -10.96 7.74 23.83
N ILE A 37 -12.18 7.23 23.69
CA ILE A 37 -13.29 7.94 23.07
C ILE A 37 -13.43 9.27 23.82
N PHE A 38 -12.97 10.34 23.18
CA PHE A 38 -12.98 11.67 23.75
C PHE A 38 -14.00 12.49 22.98
N GLN A 39 -15.00 13.01 23.69
CA GLN A 39 -15.93 13.98 23.11
C GLN A 39 -15.13 15.18 22.59
N LYS A 40 -15.12 15.36 21.27
CA LYS A 40 -14.43 16.48 20.64
C LYS A 40 -14.91 17.79 21.26
N GLU A 41 -14.00 18.75 21.47
CA GLU A 41 -14.36 20.05 22.08
C GLU A 41 -15.45 20.81 21.30
N THR A 42 -15.61 20.52 20.00
CA THR A 42 -16.65 21.11 19.15
C THR A 42 -18.02 20.44 19.28
N TYR A 43 -18.10 19.29 19.96
CA TYR A 43 -19.31 18.48 20.01
C TYR A 43 -20.31 19.03 21.04
N ILE A 44 -21.50 19.39 20.57
CA ILE A 44 -22.60 19.89 21.41
C ILE A 44 -23.63 18.78 21.61
N SER A 45 -23.62 18.16 22.80
CA SER A 45 -24.46 16.99 23.12
C SER A 45 -25.95 17.25 23.06
N GLN A 46 -26.39 18.50 23.30
CA GLN A 46 -27.79 18.93 23.17
C GLN A 46 -28.28 18.97 21.71
N PHE A 47 -27.38 18.94 20.73
CA PHE A 47 -27.71 18.81 19.31
C PHE A 47 -27.43 17.40 18.78
N GLY A 48 -26.41 16.73 19.32
CA GLY A 48 -25.99 15.41 18.87
C GLY A 48 -25.63 15.38 17.37
N PRO A 49 -25.61 14.22 16.71
CA PRO A 49 -25.52 14.14 15.24
C PRO A 49 -26.82 14.66 14.57
N GLY A 50 -27.88 14.84 15.35
CA GLY A 50 -29.19 15.35 14.98
C GLY A 50 -30.19 15.03 16.08
N PHE A 51 -31.44 15.49 15.93
CA PHE A 51 -32.48 15.31 16.94
C PHE A 51 -33.87 15.18 16.33
N ILE A 52 -34.80 14.70 17.16
CA ILE A 52 -36.24 14.77 16.96
C ILE A 52 -36.80 15.84 17.90
N GLU A 53 -37.75 16.63 17.39
CA GLU A 53 -38.52 17.57 18.21
C GLU A 53 -39.74 16.87 18.79
N THR A 54 -39.76 16.74 20.12
CA THR A 54 -40.89 16.18 20.86
C THR A 54 -41.74 17.32 21.41
N GLU A 55 -43.01 17.36 21.01
CA GLU A 55 -43.99 18.29 21.56
C GLU A 55 -44.41 17.84 22.96
N ILE A 56 -44.21 18.72 23.94
CA ILE A 56 -44.44 18.45 25.37
C ILE A 56 -45.79 18.99 25.79
N ALA A 57 -46.08 20.22 25.39
CA ALA A 57 -47.33 20.90 25.70
C ALA A 57 -47.70 21.80 24.52
N SER A 58 -49.00 22.07 24.39
CA SER A 58 -49.57 22.85 23.29
C SER A 58 -50.60 23.86 23.82
N SER A 59 -51.30 24.54 22.91
CA SER A 59 -52.45 25.37 23.27
C SER A 59 -53.57 24.60 23.98
N GLN A 60 -53.63 23.27 23.84
CA GLN A 60 -54.59 22.43 24.59
C GLN A 60 -54.28 22.38 26.09
N ASP A 61 -53.05 22.71 26.45
CA ASP A 61 -52.53 22.75 27.82
C ASP A 61 -52.55 24.18 28.40
N ASN A 62 -53.36 25.08 27.83
CA ASN A 62 -53.43 26.50 28.20
C ASN A 62 -52.14 27.28 27.94
N LEU A 63 -51.37 26.90 26.92
CA LEU A 63 -50.32 27.77 26.40
C LEU A 63 -50.91 28.83 25.47
N ASP A 64 -50.58 30.10 25.71
CA ASP A 64 -51.00 31.22 24.86
C ASP A 64 -49.92 32.30 24.76
N VAL A 65 -49.25 32.36 23.61
CA VAL A 65 -48.05 33.18 23.36
C VAL A 65 -47.01 32.95 24.47
N PRO A 66 -46.56 31.69 24.68
CA PRO A 66 -45.57 31.37 25.71
C PRO A 66 -44.25 32.08 25.41
N ARG A 67 -43.64 32.69 26.44
CA ARG A 67 -42.43 33.52 26.28
C ARG A 67 -41.20 32.88 26.85
N ASP A 68 -41.34 32.21 27.99
CA ASP A 68 -40.21 31.66 28.69
C ASP A 68 -40.62 30.44 29.51
N LEU A 69 -39.63 29.64 29.88
CA LEU A 69 -39.82 28.39 30.59
C LEU A 69 -38.66 28.11 31.54
N GLU A 70 -38.96 27.53 32.70
CA GLU A 70 -37.92 27.15 33.66
C GLU A 70 -38.35 25.92 34.46
N PHE A 71 -37.39 25.01 34.72
CA PHE A 71 -37.64 23.87 35.60
C PHE A 71 -37.53 24.27 37.05
N HIS A 72 -38.43 23.74 37.88
CA HIS A 72 -38.42 23.98 39.31
C HIS A 72 -37.09 23.49 39.94
N PRO A 73 -36.36 24.34 40.71
CA PRO A 73 -35.02 23.99 41.19
C PRO A 73 -34.99 22.88 42.24
N ASN A 74 -36.09 22.71 42.98
CA ASN A 74 -36.21 21.64 43.97
C ASN A 74 -36.06 20.26 43.33
N SER A 75 -35.05 19.50 43.74
CA SER A 75 -34.76 18.15 43.23
C SER A 75 -35.94 17.17 43.27
N SER A 76 -36.88 17.31 44.23
CA SER A 76 -38.08 16.45 44.26
C SER A 76 -39.13 16.84 43.22
N ARG A 77 -39.02 18.04 42.65
CA ARG A 77 -39.89 18.62 41.61
C ARG A 77 -39.10 18.85 40.31
N GLN A 78 -37.97 18.19 40.11
CA GLN A 78 -37.06 18.42 38.97
C GLN A 78 -37.68 18.20 37.56
N ASN A 79 -38.84 17.55 37.48
CA ASN A 79 -39.60 17.37 36.23
C ASN A 79 -40.82 18.30 36.15
N GLU A 80 -40.86 19.35 36.97
CA GLU A 80 -41.94 20.33 36.98
C GLU A 80 -41.49 21.57 36.20
N LEU A 81 -42.11 21.82 35.07
CA LEU A 81 -41.74 22.88 34.13
C LEU A 81 -42.77 24.02 34.22
N TRP A 82 -42.31 25.23 34.47
CA TRP A 82 -43.13 26.44 34.57
C TRP A 82 -43.00 27.24 33.29
N VAL A 83 -44.11 27.62 32.67
CA VAL A 83 -44.14 28.35 31.41
C VAL A 83 -44.96 29.62 31.58
N VAL A 84 -44.37 30.78 31.31
CA VAL A 84 -45.06 32.07 31.36
C VAL A 84 -45.71 32.41 30.02
N ASN A 85 -46.97 32.83 30.07
CA ASN A 85 -47.81 33.09 28.90
C ASN A 85 -48.13 34.58 28.79
N ARG A 86 -47.62 35.24 27.73
CA ARG A 86 -47.82 36.68 27.56
C ARG A 86 -49.28 37.04 27.31
N ALA A 87 -50.02 36.23 26.55
CA ALA A 87 -51.36 36.63 26.12
C ALA A 87 -52.40 36.55 27.25
N THR A 88 -52.09 35.79 28.30
CA THR A 88 -53.02 35.52 29.42
C THR A 88 -52.49 35.99 30.76
N ASP A 89 -51.27 36.53 30.86
CA ASP A 89 -50.63 36.99 32.10
C ASP A 89 -50.67 35.90 33.17
N SER A 90 -50.23 34.71 32.78
CA SER A 90 -50.45 33.49 33.55
C SER A 90 -49.28 32.53 33.43
N VAL A 91 -49.25 31.55 34.33
CA VAL A 91 -48.28 30.46 34.32
C VAL A 91 -48.98 29.13 34.04
N THR A 92 -48.40 28.36 33.14
CA THR A 92 -48.76 26.95 32.92
C THR A 92 -47.68 26.08 33.55
N ILE A 93 -48.06 25.25 34.52
CA ILE A 93 -47.19 24.32 35.21
C ILE A 93 -47.40 22.93 34.65
N ILE A 94 -46.34 22.31 34.15
CA ILE A 94 -46.33 20.97 33.57
C ILE A 94 -45.64 20.04 34.56
N HIS A 95 -46.43 19.24 35.27
CA HIS A 95 -45.95 18.24 36.22
C HIS A 95 -45.48 16.99 35.49
N ASN A 96 -44.35 16.42 35.91
CA ASN A 96 -43.73 15.25 35.26
C ASN A 96 -43.51 15.48 33.75
N ALA A 97 -43.03 16.67 33.38
CA ALA A 97 -42.79 17.09 32.01
C ALA A 97 -41.98 16.05 31.22
N GLY A 98 -42.49 15.66 30.06
CA GLY A 98 -41.88 14.68 29.17
C GLY A 98 -42.02 13.22 29.62
N GLN A 99 -42.71 12.92 30.72
CA GLN A 99 -42.99 11.56 31.20
C GLN A 99 -44.39 11.09 30.81
N SER A 100 -44.64 9.78 30.89
CA SER A 100 -45.92 9.19 30.49
C SER A 100 -47.11 9.55 31.40
N ASN A 101 -46.84 10.03 32.61
CA ASN A 101 -47.81 10.52 33.59
C ASN A 101 -47.82 12.05 33.71
N GLN A 102 -47.39 12.77 32.66
CA GLN A 102 -47.44 14.22 32.61
C GLN A 102 -48.87 14.75 32.81
N VAL A 103 -49.02 15.82 33.59
CA VAL A 103 -50.27 16.57 33.74
C VAL A 103 -50.00 18.08 33.77
N THR A 104 -50.96 18.88 33.34
CA THR A 104 -50.82 20.32 33.21
C THR A 104 -51.79 21.06 34.14
N GLU A 105 -51.33 22.17 34.68
CA GLU A 105 -52.04 23.03 35.62
C GLU A 105 -51.89 24.49 35.17
N TYR A 106 -52.99 25.23 35.11
CA TYR A 106 -53.01 26.64 34.72
C TYR A 106 -53.25 27.51 35.96
N ARG A 107 -52.44 28.55 36.15
CA ARG A 107 -52.54 29.50 37.26
C ARG A 107 -52.47 30.93 36.76
N LYS A 108 -53.42 31.76 37.18
CA LYS A 108 -53.45 33.21 36.93
C LYS A 108 -53.79 33.94 38.22
N ASP A 109 -52.91 34.86 38.62
CA ASP A 109 -53.15 35.73 39.76
C ASP A 109 -54.26 36.76 39.46
N SER A 110 -55.07 37.08 40.45
CA SER A 110 -56.17 38.05 40.36
C SER A 110 -55.71 39.48 40.04
N ASN A 111 -54.46 39.83 40.35
CA ASN A 111 -53.82 41.11 40.05
C ASN A 111 -52.72 40.98 38.98
N ALA A 112 -52.72 39.89 38.20
CA ALA A 112 -51.75 39.66 37.13
C ALA A 112 -51.70 40.80 36.09
N ASN A 113 -52.79 41.55 35.92
CA ASN A 113 -52.85 42.72 35.04
C ASN A 113 -51.89 43.85 35.44
N HIS A 114 -51.35 43.82 36.66
CA HIS A 114 -50.29 44.72 37.10
C HIS A 114 -48.96 43.98 37.27
N PHE A 115 -48.96 42.87 38.01
CA PHE A 115 -47.72 42.20 38.44
C PHE A 115 -47.13 41.23 37.39
N MET A 116 -47.90 40.83 36.37
CA MET A 116 -47.49 39.86 35.34
C MET A 116 -47.95 40.28 33.93
N GLU A 117 -48.28 41.56 33.73
CA GLU A 117 -48.84 42.07 32.47
C GLU A 117 -47.86 41.90 31.31
N GLU A 118 -48.30 41.20 30.27
CA GLU A 118 -47.49 40.86 29.11
C GLU A 118 -46.13 40.24 29.49
N VAL A 119 -46.15 39.30 30.45
CA VAL A 119 -44.96 38.60 30.95
C VAL A 119 -44.05 38.10 29.83
N SER A 120 -42.76 38.40 29.97
CA SER A 120 -41.72 38.14 28.96
C SER A 120 -40.68 37.11 29.41
N ALA A 121 -40.46 36.98 30.71
CA ALA A 121 -39.43 36.09 31.27
C ALA A 121 -39.75 35.66 32.69
N ILE A 122 -39.15 34.53 33.10
CA ILE A 122 -39.20 33.96 34.44
C ILE A 122 -37.77 33.58 34.87
N ALA A 123 -37.45 33.76 36.15
CA ALA A 123 -36.20 33.27 36.74
C ALA A 123 -36.44 32.77 38.17
N PHE A 124 -36.11 31.51 38.47
CA PHE A 124 -36.16 30.94 39.80
C PHE A 124 -35.00 31.45 40.65
N GLY A 125 -35.38 31.89 41.85
CA GLY A 125 -34.57 32.44 42.91
C GLY A 125 -33.96 31.38 43.83
N GLU A 126 -33.78 31.78 45.09
CA GLU A 126 -33.38 30.89 46.17
C GLU A 126 -34.56 30.22 46.87
N TYR A 127 -34.22 29.22 47.69
CA TYR A 127 -35.17 28.54 48.55
C TYR A 127 -35.57 29.42 49.74
N HIS A 128 -36.86 29.47 50.02
CA HIS A 128 -37.51 30.12 51.15
C HIS A 128 -38.30 29.10 51.98
N GLU A 129 -38.31 29.26 53.30
CA GLU A 129 -38.94 28.29 54.20
C GLU A 129 -40.47 28.22 54.06
N GLU A 130 -41.11 29.33 53.72
CA GLU A 130 -42.56 29.43 53.53
C GLU A 130 -42.97 29.20 52.07
N PHE A 131 -42.20 29.75 51.13
CA PHE A 131 -42.59 29.89 49.73
C PHE A 131 -42.02 28.83 48.79
N ASP A 132 -41.34 27.80 49.34
CA ASP A 132 -40.52 26.83 48.59
C ASP A 132 -39.37 27.51 47.86
N TYR A 133 -39.41 27.69 46.55
CA TYR A 133 -38.47 28.58 45.87
C TYR A 133 -39.21 29.88 45.56
N GLN A 134 -38.50 30.99 45.54
CA GLN A 134 -39.07 32.22 44.99
C GLN A 134 -38.76 32.28 43.50
N PHE A 135 -39.53 33.01 42.71
CA PHE A 135 -39.19 33.31 41.32
C PHE A 135 -39.59 34.73 40.98
N ALA A 136 -38.85 35.35 40.08
CA ALA A 136 -39.16 36.67 39.59
C ALA A 136 -39.59 36.62 38.13
N THR A 137 -40.36 37.64 37.72
CA THR A 137 -40.86 37.77 36.35
C THR A 137 -40.55 39.15 35.79
N ALA A 138 -40.38 39.22 34.47
CA ALA A 138 -40.32 40.46 33.71
C ALA A 138 -41.60 40.67 32.90
N GLN A 139 -42.00 41.93 32.73
CA GLN A 139 -43.29 42.34 32.18
C GLN A 139 -43.01 43.28 31.01
N GLU A 140 -43.39 42.90 29.78
CA GLU A 140 -43.18 43.74 28.59
C GLU A 140 -44.21 44.88 28.49
N SER A 141 -44.57 45.49 29.63
CA SER A 141 -45.63 46.48 29.74
C SER A 141 -45.14 47.84 30.24
N ARG A 142 -45.93 48.89 29.95
CA ARG A 142 -45.81 50.22 30.57
C ARG A 142 -46.84 50.44 31.69
N ASN A 143 -47.31 49.34 32.28
CA ASN A 143 -48.37 49.26 33.26
C ASN A 143 -49.68 49.87 32.74
N THR A 144 -50.36 49.13 31.87
CA THR A 144 -51.65 49.54 31.29
C THR A 144 -52.83 48.84 31.94
N TYR A 145 -52.59 47.92 32.87
CA TYR A 145 -53.62 47.12 33.51
C TYR A 145 -54.43 46.31 32.49
N ASP A 146 -53.76 45.61 31.58
CA ASP A 146 -54.35 44.92 30.42
C ASP A 146 -55.15 45.88 29.52
N GLY A 147 -54.64 47.10 29.33
CA GLY A 147 -55.30 48.17 28.58
C GLY A 147 -56.48 48.84 29.28
N GLN A 148 -56.68 48.60 30.58
CA GLN A 148 -57.72 49.26 31.39
C GLN A 148 -57.37 50.72 31.74
N ALA A 149 -56.10 51.10 31.69
CA ALA A 149 -55.63 52.46 31.92
C ALA A 149 -54.61 52.92 30.86
N ASN A 150 -54.35 54.23 30.82
CA ASN A 150 -53.22 54.74 30.04
C ASN A 150 -51.91 54.30 30.71
N PRO A 151 -50.84 54.07 29.93
CA PRO A 151 -49.50 53.83 30.47
C PRO A 151 -49.11 54.85 31.53
N ASN A 152 -48.61 54.39 32.67
CA ASN A 152 -48.11 55.24 33.76
C ASN A 152 -46.62 55.01 34.07
N ASP A 153 -45.96 54.09 33.35
CA ASP A 153 -44.54 53.74 33.49
C ASP A 153 -44.15 53.21 34.88
N PHE A 154 -45.13 52.83 35.70
CA PHE A 154 -44.92 52.25 37.02
C PHE A 154 -44.88 50.72 36.89
N MET A 155 -43.75 50.18 36.43
CA MET A 155 -43.57 48.77 36.11
C MET A 155 -42.10 48.36 36.30
N GLY A 156 -41.87 47.08 36.61
CA GLY A 156 -40.56 46.45 36.71
C GLY A 156 -40.73 45.04 37.25
N PRO A 157 -39.66 44.37 37.70
CA PRO A 157 -39.74 42.96 38.08
C PRO A 157 -40.67 42.75 39.28
N ALA A 158 -41.38 41.63 39.28
CA ALA A 158 -42.22 41.17 40.39
C ALA A 158 -41.75 39.81 40.89
N LEU A 159 -41.75 39.64 42.22
CA LEU A 159 -41.31 38.45 42.94
C LEU A 159 -42.52 37.62 43.41
N TRP A 160 -42.39 36.31 43.34
CA TRP A 160 -43.49 35.36 43.53
C TRP A 160 -43.04 34.12 44.31
N PRO A 161 -43.95 33.46 45.06
CA PRO A 161 -43.70 32.16 45.65
C PRO A 161 -43.87 31.04 44.62
N SER A 162 -43.10 29.96 44.69
CA SER A 162 -43.29 28.75 43.86
C SER A 162 -44.13 27.67 44.55
N SER A 163 -44.39 27.86 45.84
CA SER A 163 -45.27 26.98 46.60
C SER A 163 -46.68 27.02 46.04
N LEU A 164 -47.18 25.83 45.69
CA LEU A 164 -48.49 25.65 45.07
C LEU A 164 -49.67 25.95 46.00
N SER A 165 -49.42 26.19 47.30
CA SER A 165 -50.45 26.66 48.24
C SER A 165 -50.54 28.19 48.32
N HIS A 166 -49.57 28.94 47.80
CA HIS A 166 -49.52 30.40 47.86
C HIS A 166 -49.76 31.03 46.48
N PHE A 167 -49.01 30.57 45.46
CA PHE A 167 -49.02 31.18 44.13
C PHE A 167 -50.39 31.08 43.45
N ALA A 168 -50.96 32.23 43.09
CA ALA A 168 -52.30 32.38 42.54
C ALA A 168 -53.42 31.72 43.38
N GLU A 169 -53.19 31.56 44.69
CA GLU A 169 -54.14 30.97 45.64
C GLU A 169 -54.44 31.90 46.81
N GLU A 170 -53.44 32.61 47.33
CA GLU A 170 -53.61 33.58 48.42
C GLU A 170 -54.03 34.96 47.91
N ASN A 171 -54.91 35.63 48.66
CA ASN A 171 -55.44 36.97 48.39
C ASN A 171 -56.07 37.16 46.99
N GLN A 172 -56.78 36.14 46.51
CA GLN A 172 -57.41 36.15 45.18
C GLN A 172 -58.82 36.76 45.18
N GLU A 173 -59.35 37.15 46.34
CA GLU A 173 -60.66 37.75 46.48
C GLU A 173 -60.70 39.24 46.05
N GLN A 174 -61.83 39.64 45.48
CA GLN A 174 -62.02 41.01 45.06
C GLN A 174 -61.98 41.99 46.24
N GLY A 175 -61.04 42.93 46.21
CA GLY A 175 -60.87 43.97 47.22
C GLY A 175 -60.11 43.52 48.48
N GLY A 176 -59.44 42.36 48.41
CA GLY A 176 -58.44 41.92 49.38
C GLY A 176 -57.07 42.58 49.16
N LEU A 177 -56.02 41.90 49.62
CA LEU A 177 -54.63 42.24 49.30
C LEU A 177 -54.33 42.04 47.80
N LEU A 178 -53.15 42.46 47.36
CA LEU A 178 -52.76 42.55 45.95
C LEU A 178 -52.30 41.20 45.35
N GLY A 179 -53.06 40.13 45.62
CA GLY A 179 -52.80 38.79 45.08
C GLY A 179 -51.66 38.07 45.81
N SER A 180 -51.00 37.18 45.09
CA SER A 180 -49.98 36.26 45.63
C SER A 180 -48.54 36.70 45.37
N HIS A 181 -48.32 37.85 44.72
CA HIS A 181 -46.98 38.41 44.59
C HIS A 181 -46.43 38.74 45.98
N ILE A 182 -45.12 38.67 46.14
CA ILE A 182 -44.45 38.90 47.44
C ILE A 182 -43.53 40.12 47.41
N ASP A 183 -43.25 40.67 46.22
CA ASP A 183 -42.54 41.94 46.05
C ASP A 183 -42.69 42.48 44.61
N MET A 184 -42.48 43.78 44.39
CA MET A 184 -42.36 44.39 43.07
C MET A 184 -41.65 45.76 43.14
N LEU A 185 -40.77 46.02 42.17
CA LEU A 185 -40.08 47.32 42.03
C LEU A 185 -40.35 47.93 40.65
N HIS A 186 -40.55 49.24 40.56
CA HIS A 186 -41.25 49.94 39.46
C HIS A 186 -40.35 50.83 38.58
N GLU A 187 -39.06 50.51 38.54
CA GLU A 187 -38.05 51.37 37.93
C GLU A 187 -37.76 51.07 36.43
N SER A 188 -38.34 50.02 35.84
CA SER A 188 -37.98 49.53 34.49
C SER A 188 -39.18 48.95 33.71
N PRO A 189 -39.98 49.80 33.04
CA PRO A 189 -41.03 49.32 32.15
C PRO A 189 -40.48 48.52 30.96
N GLN A 190 -41.36 47.77 30.29
CA GLN A 190 -41.03 46.99 29.09
C GLN A 190 -39.89 46.00 29.33
N GLY A 191 -39.94 45.29 30.46
CA GLY A 191 -38.98 44.25 30.81
C GLY A 191 -38.89 43.17 29.75
N MET A 192 -37.67 42.91 29.30
CA MET A 192 -37.41 41.96 28.20
C MET A 192 -36.88 40.62 28.69
N GLY A 193 -36.30 40.56 29.88
CA GLY A 193 -35.64 39.38 30.41
C GLY A 193 -35.23 39.55 31.86
N ILE A 194 -35.09 38.44 32.57
CA ILE A 194 -34.66 38.40 33.96
C ILE A 194 -33.74 37.20 34.21
N ALA A 195 -32.75 37.36 35.09
CA ALA A 195 -31.92 36.26 35.57
C ALA A 195 -31.62 36.43 37.06
N HIS A 196 -31.67 35.34 37.79
CA HIS A 196 -31.39 35.34 39.23
C HIS A 196 -29.90 35.48 39.53
N ASP A 197 -29.55 36.40 40.42
CA ASP A 197 -28.20 36.59 40.95
C ASP A 197 -27.99 35.76 42.23
N SER A 198 -28.49 36.26 43.36
CA SER A 198 -28.41 35.67 44.70
C SER A 198 -29.54 36.19 45.58
N ASP A 199 -29.95 35.43 46.60
CA ASP A 199 -31.05 35.81 47.51
C ASP A 199 -32.28 36.31 46.72
N ASN A 200 -32.76 37.52 47.01
CA ASN A 200 -33.83 38.21 46.28
C ASN A 200 -33.30 39.24 45.26
N ALA A 201 -32.10 39.00 44.70
CA ALA A 201 -31.50 39.89 43.72
C ALA A 201 -31.49 39.30 42.30
N TYR A 202 -31.83 40.14 41.32
CA TYR A 202 -32.03 39.77 39.92
C TYR A 202 -31.43 40.78 38.96
N TRP A 203 -30.88 40.27 37.86
CA TRP A 203 -30.51 41.05 36.68
C TRP A 203 -31.70 41.19 35.74
N TYR A 204 -31.89 42.39 35.21
CA TYR A 204 -33.08 42.76 34.44
C TYR A 204 -32.70 43.52 33.17
N ASN A 205 -33.29 43.12 32.04
CA ASN A 205 -33.16 43.82 30.77
C ASN A 205 -34.31 44.83 30.63
N ASP A 206 -34.01 46.09 30.94
CA ASP A 206 -34.94 47.19 30.84
C ASP A 206 -35.09 47.64 29.38
N GLY A 207 -36.22 47.27 28.78
CA GLY A 207 -36.52 47.61 27.39
C GLY A 207 -37.00 49.04 27.16
N TYR A 208 -37.36 49.78 28.22
CA TYR A 208 -37.84 51.16 28.09
C TYR A 208 -36.69 52.16 28.04
N TYR A 209 -35.76 52.08 29.00
CA TYR A 209 -34.57 52.94 28.97
C TYR A 209 -33.39 52.30 28.20
N GLY A 210 -33.46 51.00 27.90
CA GLY A 210 -32.44 50.29 27.12
C GLY A 210 -31.16 50.03 27.92
N GLU A 211 -31.31 49.70 29.20
CA GLU A 211 -30.22 49.56 30.17
C GLU A 211 -30.24 48.16 30.81
N LEU A 212 -29.08 47.70 31.27
CA LEU A 212 -29.02 46.58 32.20
C LEU A 212 -29.25 47.09 33.62
N VAL A 213 -30.12 46.46 34.38
CA VAL A 213 -30.46 46.88 35.75
C VAL A 213 -30.29 45.70 36.70
N HIS A 214 -29.72 45.97 37.87
CA HIS A 214 -29.67 45.04 38.98
C HIS A 214 -30.69 45.48 40.03
N TYR A 215 -31.59 44.57 40.37
CA TYR A 215 -32.61 44.72 41.39
C TYR A 215 -32.26 43.85 42.57
N ASP A 216 -32.42 44.39 43.77
CA ASP A 216 -32.35 43.65 45.01
C ASP A 216 -33.58 44.04 45.82
N PHE A 217 -34.53 43.10 45.91
CA PHE A 217 -35.80 43.30 46.60
C PHE A 217 -35.62 43.39 48.13
N GLN A 218 -34.46 43.01 48.67
CA GLN A 218 -34.26 42.86 50.11
C GLN A 218 -35.28 41.89 50.73
N GLN A 219 -36.08 42.35 51.71
CA GLN A 219 -37.06 41.51 52.39
C GLN A 219 -38.39 41.55 51.64
N ASP A 220 -38.88 40.36 51.25
CA ASP A 220 -40.24 40.26 50.71
C ASP A 220 -41.29 40.71 51.74
N HIS A 221 -42.41 41.21 51.24
CA HIS A 221 -43.48 41.75 52.06
C HIS A 221 -44.61 40.75 52.35
N ASP A 222 -44.38 39.44 52.20
CA ASP A 222 -45.43 38.40 52.23
C ASP A 222 -46.49 38.60 51.12
N THR A 223 -47.43 37.67 50.96
CA THR A 223 -48.33 37.68 49.81
C THR A 223 -49.27 38.88 49.81
N GLY A 224 -49.22 39.67 48.73
CA GLY A 224 -50.17 40.72 48.40
C GLY A 224 -50.05 42.02 49.19
N GLU A 225 -49.04 42.18 50.06
CA GLU A 225 -48.75 43.49 50.67
C GLU A 225 -48.14 44.47 49.64
N ASP A 226 -47.71 45.65 50.09
CA ASP A 226 -47.28 46.75 49.20
C ASP A 226 -46.06 47.56 49.68
N ASP A 227 -45.42 47.17 50.79
CA ASP A 227 -44.21 47.87 51.28
C ASP A 227 -42.94 47.22 50.73
N HIS A 228 -42.37 47.83 49.69
CA HIS A 228 -41.11 47.46 49.05
C HIS A 228 -40.08 48.60 49.13
N SER A 229 -40.21 49.46 50.16
CA SER A 229 -39.42 50.67 50.29
C SER A 229 -37.95 50.44 50.68
N ASP A 230 -37.60 49.22 51.06
CA ASP A 230 -36.24 48.76 51.32
C ASP A 230 -35.50 48.31 50.05
N GLY A 231 -36.18 48.21 48.91
CA GLY A 231 -35.60 47.82 47.64
C GLY A 231 -34.38 48.66 47.21
N ILE A 232 -33.44 48.00 46.53
CA ILE A 232 -32.24 48.61 45.98
C ILE A 232 -32.19 48.37 44.47
N VAL A 233 -32.05 49.45 43.70
CA VAL A 233 -31.97 49.39 42.23
C VAL A 233 -30.69 50.05 41.74
N THR A 234 -29.94 49.35 40.89
CA THR A 234 -28.67 49.82 40.32
C THR A 234 -28.68 49.73 38.80
N ARG A 235 -28.60 50.87 38.12
CA ARG A 235 -28.64 50.95 36.64
C ARG A 235 -27.24 50.98 36.02
N TYR A 236 -26.95 50.07 35.10
CA TYR A 236 -25.67 49.96 34.38
C TYR A 236 -25.73 50.71 33.05
N ILE A 237 -25.65 52.03 33.14
CA ILE A 237 -25.94 52.98 32.04
C ILE A 237 -24.97 52.92 30.84
N GLU A 238 -23.83 52.24 30.97
CA GLU A 238 -22.86 52.07 29.88
C GLU A 238 -23.19 50.89 28.96
N ILE A 239 -24.06 49.98 29.42
CA ILE A 239 -24.54 48.83 28.65
C ILE A 239 -25.84 49.25 27.97
N SER A 240 -25.77 49.51 26.67
CA SER A 240 -26.95 49.87 25.87
C SER A 240 -27.56 48.63 25.22
N LEU A 241 -28.78 48.32 25.61
CA LEU A 241 -29.61 47.23 25.11
C LEU A 241 -30.67 47.79 24.16
N THR A 242 -30.95 47.07 23.08
CA THR A 242 -31.94 47.44 22.08
C THR A 242 -32.99 46.35 21.97
N ARG A 243 -34.27 46.72 22.10
CA ARG A 243 -35.35 45.73 22.04
C ARG A 243 -35.99 45.63 20.66
N ASN A 244 -36.34 44.41 20.30
CA ASN A 244 -37.39 44.13 19.32
C ASN A 244 -38.70 43.86 20.08
N PRO A 245 -39.73 44.74 19.99
CA PRO A 245 -40.96 44.56 20.73
C PRO A 245 -41.63 43.21 20.46
N GLY A 246 -42.06 42.54 21.52
CA GLY A 246 -42.65 41.22 21.44
C GLY A 246 -41.63 40.11 21.16
N VAL A 247 -40.33 40.32 21.38
CA VAL A 247 -39.30 39.27 21.40
C VAL A 247 -38.45 39.48 22.65
N PRO A 248 -38.57 38.63 23.69
CA PRO A 248 -37.85 38.80 24.95
C PRO A 248 -36.34 38.71 24.72
N GLY A 249 -35.59 39.49 25.48
CA GLY A 249 -34.13 39.50 25.50
C GLY A 249 -33.65 38.90 26.81
N HIS A 250 -33.67 37.57 26.88
CA HIS A 250 -33.38 36.82 28.09
C HIS A 250 -31.93 36.95 28.53
N LEU A 251 -31.70 36.64 29.80
CA LEU A 251 -30.39 36.65 30.44
C LEU A 251 -30.14 35.29 31.07
N ASP A 252 -28.88 34.92 31.18
CA ASP A 252 -28.48 33.79 32.03
C ASP A 252 -27.12 34.05 32.66
N MET A 253 -26.92 33.55 33.88
CA MET A 253 -25.75 33.88 34.69
C MET A 253 -24.96 32.63 35.06
N ASN A 254 -23.66 32.67 34.80
CA ASN A 254 -22.72 31.75 35.42
C ASN A 254 -22.44 32.19 36.86
N LYS A 255 -23.17 31.60 37.82
CA LYS A 255 -23.01 31.90 39.26
C LYS A 255 -21.60 31.62 39.80
N GLY A 256 -20.84 30.72 39.18
CA GLY A 256 -19.48 30.39 39.60
C GLY A 256 -18.43 31.44 39.23
N THR A 257 -18.64 32.16 38.12
CA THR A 257 -17.68 33.16 37.60
C THR A 257 -18.18 34.59 37.72
N GLY A 258 -19.48 34.80 37.90
CA GLY A 258 -20.09 36.12 37.82
C GLY A 258 -20.28 36.63 36.39
N MET A 259 -20.22 35.75 35.39
CA MET A 259 -20.45 36.15 34.00
C MET A 259 -21.94 36.10 33.68
N LEU A 260 -22.52 37.25 33.33
CA LEU A 260 -23.90 37.38 32.87
C LEU A 260 -23.92 37.52 31.34
N TYR A 261 -24.79 36.75 30.69
CA TYR A 261 -25.03 36.84 29.25
C TYR A 261 -26.38 37.48 28.97
N VAL A 262 -26.45 38.34 27.96
CA VAL A 262 -27.65 39.13 27.65
C VAL A 262 -27.98 39.06 26.16
N ALA A 263 -29.20 38.64 25.82
CA ALA A 263 -29.71 38.71 24.46
C ALA A 263 -30.18 40.14 24.13
N ASP A 264 -29.44 40.82 23.27
CA ASP A 264 -29.81 42.13 22.73
C ASP A 264 -30.59 41.94 21.41
N THR A 265 -31.91 41.78 21.56
CA THR A 265 -32.82 41.31 20.49
C THR A 265 -32.86 42.24 19.28
N GLY A 266 -32.90 43.55 19.50
CA GLY A 266 -32.88 44.58 18.45
C GLY A 266 -31.49 44.76 17.85
N GLY A 267 -30.44 44.44 18.60
CA GLY A 267 -29.05 44.62 18.21
C GLY A 267 -28.50 43.44 17.42
N GLY A 268 -29.22 42.31 17.42
CA GLY A 268 -28.78 41.09 16.76
C GLY A 268 -27.49 40.53 17.36
N ARG A 269 -27.31 40.68 18.67
CA ARG A 269 -26.07 40.33 19.37
C ARG A 269 -26.32 39.76 20.77
N VAL A 270 -25.32 39.09 21.31
CA VAL A 270 -25.26 38.63 22.70
C VAL A 270 -24.10 39.33 23.38
N LEU A 271 -24.35 39.87 24.57
CA LEU A 271 -23.35 40.53 25.40
C LEU A 271 -22.90 39.59 26.52
N TRP A 272 -21.68 39.80 27.02
CA TRP A 272 -21.22 39.28 28.31
C TRP A 272 -20.92 40.45 29.25
N VAL A 273 -21.19 40.28 30.54
CA VAL A 273 -21.01 41.30 31.58
C VAL A 273 -20.39 40.65 32.81
N ASN A 274 -19.28 41.19 33.30
CA ASN A 274 -18.64 40.73 34.54
C ASN A 274 -19.32 41.40 35.74
N THR A 275 -20.23 40.69 36.40
CA THR A 275 -20.99 41.21 37.55
C THR A 275 -20.14 41.34 38.82
N GLN A 276 -18.96 40.73 38.83
CA GLN A 276 -18.02 40.73 39.95
C GLN A 276 -16.80 41.65 39.69
N ASP A 277 -16.92 42.58 38.74
CA ASP A 277 -15.83 43.51 38.41
C ASP A 277 -15.53 44.45 39.60
N PRO A 278 -14.30 44.38 40.18
CA PRO A 278 -13.93 45.25 41.30
C PRO A 278 -13.77 46.72 40.92
N ASN A 279 -13.78 47.07 39.63
CA ASN A 279 -13.59 48.43 39.14
C ASN A 279 -14.92 49.19 38.95
N VAL A 280 -16.07 48.53 39.16
CA VAL A 280 -17.37 49.17 39.05
C VAL A 280 -17.47 50.36 40.01
N THR A 281 -17.89 51.51 39.47
CA THR A 281 -18.15 52.71 40.25
C THR A 281 -19.64 52.88 40.44
N ILE A 282 -20.11 52.72 41.67
CA ILE A 282 -21.50 52.92 42.09
C ILE A 282 -21.67 54.35 42.63
N SER A 283 -22.72 55.03 42.18
CA SER A 283 -23.09 56.35 42.71
C SER A 283 -24.59 56.49 42.92
N ASP A 284 -24.96 57.06 44.07
CA ASP A 284 -26.33 57.34 44.46
C ASP A 284 -26.94 58.40 43.53
N ILE A 285 -28.14 58.10 43.02
CA ILE A 285 -28.95 58.95 42.15
C ILE A 285 -30.39 59.10 42.67
N ARG A 286 -30.65 58.85 43.95
CA ARG A 286 -31.96 59.11 44.56
C ARG A 286 -32.40 60.55 44.32
N GLY A 287 -33.67 60.71 43.97
CA GLY A 287 -34.30 61.96 43.55
C GLY A 287 -34.14 62.28 42.05
N ALA A 288 -33.55 61.38 41.26
CA ALA A 288 -33.56 61.50 39.81
C ALA A 288 -34.98 61.42 39.23
N GLU A 289 -35.21 62.03 38.06
CA GLU A 289 -36.52 62.01 37.38
C GLU A 289 -36.97 60.60 36.99
N SER A 290 -36.03 59.66 36.88
CA SER A 290 -36.31 58.25 36.58
C SER A 290 -36.77 57.46 37.79
N GLN A 291 -36.59 57.97 39.03
CA GLN A 291 -37.04 57.28 40.24
C GLN A 291 -38.56 57.38 40.36
N MET A 292 -39.21 56.23 40.43
CA MET A 292 -40.66 56.09 40.44
C MET A 292 -41.23 55.92 41.85
N GLU A 293 -40.44 55.39 42.79
CA GLU A 293 -40.88 55.09 44.15
C GLU A 293 -39.81 55.34 45.23
N PRO A 294 -40.19 55.41 46.52
CA PRO A 294 -39.23 55.40 47.62
C PRO A 294 -38.44 54.08 47.64
N LEU A 295 -37.11 54.16 47.70
CA LEU A 295 -36.18 53.02 47.71
C LEU A 295 -35.08 53.26 48.75
N ASP A 296 -34.55 52.21 49.36
CA ASP A 296 -33.36 52.31 50.23
C ASP A 296 -32.12 52.68 49.40
N GLY A 297 -32.03 52.14 48.18
CA GLY A 297 -30.96 52.45 47.23
C GLY A 297 -31.46 52.70 45.81
N TYR A 298 -31.06 53.83 45.22
CA TYR A 298 -31.23 54.07 43.78
C TYR A 298 -29.91 54.57 43.21
N ASN A 299 -29.26 53.73 42.41
CA ASN A 299 -27.87 53.90 42.04
C ASN A 299 -27.66 53.82 40.53
N ARG A 300 -26.56 54.43 40.06
CA ARG A 300 -25.97 54.14 38.75
C ARG A 300 -24.61 53.48 38.91
N ALA A 301 -24.35 52.51 38.05
CA ALA A 301 -23.09 51.82 37.88
C ALA A 301 -22.40 52.27 36.58
N THR A 302 -21.09 52.47 36.65
CA THR A 302 -20.22 52.81 35.50
C THR A 302 -18.88 52.09 35.64
N SER A 303 -18.11 52.03 34.56
CA SER A 303 -16.80 51.34 34.50
C SER A 303 -16.88 49.84 34.77
N VAL A 304 -18.01 49.21 34.43
CA VAL A 304 -18.14 47.74 34.47
C VAL A 304 -17.44 47.14 33.25
N ASP A 305 -16.77 46.01 33.43
CA ASP A 305 -16.17 45.21 32.35
C ASP A 305 -17.25 44.39 31.62
N TRP A 306 -17.46 44.68 30.34
CA TRP A 306 -18.44 44.03 29.48
C TRP A 306 -17.99 44.00 28.02
N GLY A 307 -18.61 43.16 27.20
CA GLY A 307 -18.31 43.07 25.77
C GLY A 307 -19.38 42.37 24.94
N ILE A 308 -19.14 42.27 23.63
CA ILE A 308 -19.99 41.54 22.69
C ILE A 308 -19.40 40.13 22.54
N LEU A 309 -20.18 39.11 22.87
CA LEU A 309 -19.83 37.70 22.66
C LEU A 309 -20.03 37.31 21.19
N ALA A 310 -21.22 37.59 20.64
CA ALA A 310 -21.61 37.22 19.29
C ALA A 310 -22.47 38.32 18.65
N SER A 311 -22.41 38.46 17.33
CA SER A 311 -23.21 39.45 16.57
C SER A 311 -23.69 38.87 15.24
N GLY A 312 -24.66 39.53 14.60
CA GLY A 312 -25.27 39.07 13.34
C GLY A 312 -26.34 37.99 13.52
N LEU A 313 -26.84 37.81 14.74
CA LEU A 313 -27.91 36.87 15.08
C LEU A 313 -29.28 37.46 14.70
N SER A 314 -30.19 36.60 14.25
CA SER A 314 -31.53 37.02 13.79
C SER A 314 -32.49 37.17 14.98
N SER A 315 -32.48 38.34 15.62
CA SER A 315 -33.26 38.61 16.84
C SER A 315 -33.02 37.55 17.92
N PRO A 316 -31.81 37.49 18.50
CA PRO A 316 -31.50 36.54 19.57
C PRO A 316 -32.46 36.78 20.74
N SER A 317 -32.99 35.72 21.35
CA SER A 317 -34.05 35.83 22.35
C SER A 317 -33.75 35.05 23.63
N GLY A 318 -34.04 33.74 23.64
CA GLY A 318 -33.74 32.86 24.76
C GLY A 318 -32.25 32.56 24.85
N ILE A 319 -31.74 32.55 26.08
CA ILE A 319 -30.36 32.21 26.40
C ILE A 319 -30.36 31.18 27.52
N LYS A 320 -29.51 30.15 27.39
CA LYS A 320 -29.22 29.24 28.49
C LYS A 320 -27.77 28.77 28.44
N LEU A 321 -27.07 28.84 29.57
CA LEU A 321 -25.72 28.33 29.76
C LEU A 321 -25.78 26.92 30.35
N HIS A 322 -25.06 25.98 29.74
CA HIS A 322 -24.93 24.64 30.29
C HIS A 322 -23.60 24.02 29.90
N GLN A 323 -22.85 23.53 30.91
CA GLN A 323 -21.59 22.81 30.71
C GLN A 323 -20.58 23.53 29.78
N GLY A 324 -20.48 24.86 29.88
CA GLY A 324 -19.57 25.67 29.05
C GLY A 324 -20.13 26.05 27.68
N VAL A 325 -21.35 25.61 27.32
CA VAL A 325 -22.02 25.98 26.08
C VAL A 325 -23.10 27.02 26.36
N LEU A 326 -23.05 28.16 25.65
CA LEU A 326 -24.13 29.15 25.66
C LEU A 326 -25.08 28.87 24.49
N PHE A 327 -26.29 28.44 24.79
CA PHE A 327 -27.37 28.27 23.82
C PHE A 327 -28.11 29.59 23.64
N VAL A 328 -28.35 29.96 22.39
CA VAL A 328 -29.04 31.19 22.01
C VAL A 328 -30.07 30.86 20.94
N SER A 329 -31.34 31.12 21.24
CA SER A 329 -32.41 31.00 20.25
C SER A 329 -32.44 32.26 19.38
N GLN A 330 -32.73 32.07 18.10
CA GLN A 330 -32.85 33.14 17.12
C GLN A 330 -34.31 33.22 16.67
N ASN A 331 -35.06 34.12 17.29
CA ASN A 331 -36.49 34.25 17.06
C ASN A 331 -36.81 34.51 15.58
N GLY A 332 -36.02 35.36 14.91
CA GLY A 332 -36.32 35.81 13.55
C GLY A 332 -36.11 34.77 12.46
N ASN A 333 -35.52 33.60 12.76
CA ASN A 333 -35.28 32.57 11.75
C ASN A 333 -35.49 31.11 12.25
N GLY A 334 -35.96 30.91 13.49
CA GLY A 334 -36.27 29.58 14.00
C GLY A 334 -35.06 28.68 14.26
N LYS A 335 -33.89 29.27 14.49
CA LYS A 335 -32.64 28.53 14.73
C LYS A 335 -32.20 28.63 16.18
N ILE A 336 -31.38 27.66 16.61
CA ILE A 336 -30.68 27.72 17.89
C ILE A 336 -29.19 27.59 17.60
N THR A 337 -28.38 28.45 18.21
CA THR A 337 -26.92 28.40 18.14
C THR A 337 -26.36 28.07 19.51
N GLY A 338 -25.48 27.08 19.60
CA GLY A 338 -24.67 26.80 20.78
C GLY A 338 -23.25 27.30 20.56
N PHE A 339 -22.71 28.07 21.52
CA PHE A 339 -21.35 28.60 21.51
C PHE A 339 -20.51 27.89 22.59
N ASN A 340 -19.45 27.19 22.19
CA ASN A 340 -18.52 26.54 23.13
C ASN A 340 -17.60 27.60 23.73
N LEU A 341 -17.90 28.06 24.94
CA LEU A 341 -17.21 29.18 25.56
C LEU A 341 -15.80 28.80 26.01
N ASN A 342 -14.88 29.75 25.92
CA ASN A 342 -13.58 29.65 26.56
C ASN A 342 -13.75 29.70 28.09
N GLU A 343 -12.70 29.31 28.83
CA GLU A 343 -12.70 29.31 30.30
C GLU A 343 -13.04 30.68 30.92
N ASP A 344 -12.71 31.80 30.24
CA ASP A 344 -13.00 33.15 30.72
C ASP A 344 -14.45 33.61 30.46
N GLY A 345 -15.22 32.87 29.66
CA GLY A 345 -16.60 33.20 29.29
C GLY A 345 -16.76 34.42 28.36
N LYS A 346 -15.67 35.04 27.89
CA LYS A 346 -15.71 36.28 27.11
C LYS A 346 -15.67 36.05 25.60
N ASN A 347 -15.31 34.84 25.19
CA ASN A 347 -15.19 34.41 23.80
C ASN A 347 -15.49 32.90 23.70
N PHE A 348 -15.52 32.36 22.48
CA PHE A 348 -15.80 30.95 22.21
C PHE A 348 -14.79 30.34 21.23
N THR A 349 -14.59 29.03 21.31
CA THR A 349 -13.70 28.27 20.41
C THR A 349 -14.38 28.00 19.06
N ASP A 350 -15.65 27.63 19.13
CA ASP A 350 -16.48 27.26 17.99
C ASP A 350 -17.96 27.38 18.34
N SER A 351 -18.81 27.21 17.33
CA SER A 351 -20.25 27.27 17.51
C SER A 351 -20.94 26.38 16.47
N ARG A 352 -22.10 25.84 16.84
CA ARG A 352 -22.96 25.08 15.93
C ARG A 352 -24.36 25.66 15.94
N THR A 353 -24.94 25.80 14.75
CA THR A 353 -26.32 26.29 14.59
C THR A 353 -27.19 25.20 13.99
N VAL A 354 -28.33 24.94 14.60
CA VAL A 354 -29.31 23.94 14.16
C VAL A 354 -30.61 24.62 13.73
N ASN A 355 -31.29 24.01 12.77
CA ASN A 355 -32.64 24.43 12.38
C ASN A 355 -33.67 23.70 13.25
N THR A 356 -34.75 24.39 13.59
CA THR A 356 -35.93 23.79 14.21
C THR A 356 -37.15 23.92 13.27
N ASN A 357 -38.28 23.35 13.66
CA ASN A 357 -39.56 23.50 12.97
C ASN A 357 -40.41 24.68 13.50
N ALA A 358 -39.86 25.49 14.42
CA ALA A 358 -40.51 26.66 14.98
C ALA A 358 -40.20 27.92 14.16
N GLY A 359 -41.19 28.80 13.99
CA GLY A 359 -41.01 30.10 13.34
C GLY A 359 -40.72 31.24 14.33
N SER A 360 -40.85 30.99 15.63
CA SER A 360 -40.74 32.01 16.66
C SER A 360 -40.32 31.42 18.01
N ILE A 361 -39.06 31.01 18.11
CA ILE A 361 -38.45 30.49 19.35
C ILE A 361 -38.24 31.66 20.33
N MET A 362 -38.58 31.47 21.61
CA MET A 362 -38.32 32.43 22.69
C MET A 362 -37.36 31.80 23.71
N GLY A 363 -37.78 31.62 24.97
CA GLY A 363 -37.00 31.02 26.04
C GLY A 363 -36.44 29.63 25.74
N LEU A 364 -35.28 29.37 26.38
CA LEU A 364 -34.54 28.13 26.32
C LEU A 364 -34.28 27.63 27.73
N GLU A 365 -34.34 26.32 27.94
CA GLU A 365 -34.02 25.72 29.23
C GLU A 365 -33.37 24.35 29.08
N ILE A 366 -32.48 23.98 30.00
CA ILE A 366 -31.97 22.63 30.13
C ILE A 366 -32.75 21.87 31.19
N GLY A 367 -33.48 20.85 30.74
CA GLY A 367 -34.29 20.02 31.59
C GLY A 367 -33.61 18.73 32.07
N PRO A 368 -34.41 17.79 32.58
CA PRO A 368 -33.97 16.46 32.96
C PRO A 368 -33.13 15.79 31.86
N GLU A 369 -32.13 15.01 32.28
CA GLU A 369 -31.18 14.31 31.40
C GLU A 369 -30.30 15.27 30.53
N GLY A 370 -30.27 16.56 30.84
CA GLY A 370 -29.44 17.54 30.11
C GLY A 370 -29.99 17.92 28.74
N LYS A 371 -31.27 17.63 28.48
CA LYS A 371 -31.94 17.91 27.21
C LYS A 371 -32.29 19.40 27.09
N LEU A 372 -32.23 19.93 25.87
CA LEU A 372 -32.62 21.31 25.57
C LEU A 372 -34.11 21.40 25.27
N TRP A 373 -34.76 22.40 25.85
CA TRP A 373 -36.18 22.70 25.72
C TRP A 373 -36.35 24.13 25.28
N TYR A 374 -37.43 24.40 24.55
CA TYR A 374 -37.74 25.75 24.10
C TYR A 374 -39.24 25.97 23.98
N VAL A 375 -39.66 27.23 24.01
CA VAL A 375 -41.02 27.64 23.69
C VAL A 375 -41.14 28.15 22.24
N ASP A 376 -42.13 27.64 21.52
CA ASP A 376 -42.55 28.11 20.20
C ASP A 376 -43.78 29.00 20.36
N SER A 377 -43.55 30.31 20.39
CA SER A 377 -44.61 31.29 20.65
C SER A 377 -45.58 31.44 19.48
N GLU A 378 -45.21 31.07 18.25
CA GLU A 378 -46.11 31.21 17.08
C GLU A 378 -47.19 30.12 17.09
N LYS A 379 -46.82 28.91 17.54
CA LYS A 379 -47.72 27.75 17.57
C LYS A 379 -48.23 27.41 18.97
N ASN A 380 -47.85 28.18 19.99
CA ASN A 380 -48.18 27.96 21.39
C ASN A 380 -47.75 26.58 21.89
N ARG A 381 -46.46 26.27 21.81
CA ARG A 381 -45.92 24.94 22.19
C ARG A 381 -44.68 25.02 23.05
N VAL A 382 -44.47 23.98 23.84
CA VAL A 382 -43.17 23.63 24.44
C VAL A 382 -42.62 22.44 23.69
N ILE A 383 -41.37 22.54 23.26
CA ILE A 383 -40.68 21.49 22.52
C ILE A 383 -39.43 21.06 23.28
N ARG A 384 -39.17 19.76 23.31
CA ARG A 384 -37.91 19.15 23.77
C ARG A 384 -37.13 18.62 22.58
N LEU A 385 -35.82 18.82 22.58
CA LEU A 385 -34.91 18.18 21.63
C LEU A 385 -34.46 16.83 22.18
N ASP A 386 -34.81 15.75 21.47
CA ASP A 386 -34.34 14.39 21.74
C ASP A 386 -33.28 14.02 20.70
N THR A 387 -32.01 14.05 21.09
CA THR A 387 -30.87 13.76 20.21
C THR A 387 -30.77 12.28 19.87
N TYR A 388 -30.24 11.98 18.68
CA TYR A 388 -29.86 10.61 18.35
C TYR A 388 -28.62 10.19 19.14
N GLN A 389 -28.53 8.91 19.44
CA GLN A 389 -27.35 8.33 20.07
C GLN A 389 -26.16 8.40 19.11
N ASP A 390 -25.01 8.73 19.68
CA ASP A 390 -23.71 8.91 19.05
C ASP A 390 -22.67 8.60 20.13
N THR A 391 -22.14 7.39 20.06
CA THR A 391 -21.37 6.79 21.15
C THR A 391 -19.91 7.27 21.15
N ASP A 392 -19.37 7.65 19.99
CA ASP A 392 -17.98 8.09 19.84
C ASP A 392 -17.79 9.58 19.50
N PHE A 393 -18.89 10.31 19.34
CA PHE A 393 -18.95 11.77 19.20
C PHE A 393 -18.35 12.29 17.88
N ASP A 394 -18.47 11.51 16.80
CA ASP A 394 -18.02 11.89 15.46
C ASP A 394 -19.07 12.68 14.65
N GLU A 395 -20.25 12.90 15.23
CA GLU A 395 -21.44 13.53 14.62
C GLU A 395 -22.19 12.67 13.59
N VAL A 396 -21.92 11.37 13.55
CA VAL A 396 -22.73 10.36 12.89
C VAL A 396 -23.51 9.59 13.96
N ARG A 397 -24.80 9.32 13.69
CA ARG A 397 -25.63 8.58 14.66
C ARG A 397 -25.34 7.09 14.58
N ASP A 398 -25.27 6.42 15.71
CA ASP A 398 -24.98 4.97 15.83
C ASP A 398 -25.80 4.10 14.86
N SER A 399 -27.06 4.47 14.60
CA SER A 399 -27.95 3.68 13.73
C SER A 399 -27.55 3.63 12.25
N ILE A 400 -26.66 4.53 11.79
CA ILE A 400 -26.14 4.56 10.41
C ILE A 400 -24.61 4.52 10.35
N ASP A 401 -23.97 4.50 11.52
CA ASP A 401 -22.53 4.44 11.67
C ASP A 401 -22.09 2.96 11.62
N VAL A 402 -21.18 2.64 10.71
CA VAL A 402 -20.62 1.29 10.60
C VAL A 402 -19.63 0.99 11.73
N TYR A 403 -19.00 2.02 12.29
CA TYR A 403 -17.97 1.93 13.32
C TYR A 403 -18.33 2.80 14.55
N PRO A 404 -19.46 2.55 15.24
CA PRO A 404 -20.06 3.42 16.28
C PRO A 404 -19.27 3.57 17.59
N THR A 405 -18.02 3.13 17.62
CA THR A 405 -17.11 3.26 18.77
C THR A 405 -15.76 3.81 18.35
N ASN A 406 -15.59 4.22 17.10
CA ASN A 406 -14.36 4.76 16.55
C ASN A 406 -14.62 6.14 15.94
N SER A 407 -14.29 7.19 16.68
CA SER A 407 -14.52 8.58 16.29
C SER A 407 -13.81 9.04 14.99
N LEU A 408 -12.98 8.20 14.38
CA LEU A 408 -12.27 8.50 13.12
C LEU A 408 -12.92 7.83 11.91
N LEU A 409 -13.79 6.84 12.09
CA LEU A 409 -14.36 6.00 11.04
C LEU A 409 -15.87 5.93 11.22
N TRP A 410 -16.64 6.01 10.14
CA TRP A 410 -18.10 5.99 10.21
C TRP A 410 -18.79 5.33 9.02
N SER A 411 -18.06 5.04 7.95
CA SER A 411 -18.62 4.52 6.71
C SER A 411 -17.71 3.48 6.08
N ASP A 412 -18.34 2.48 5.49
CA ASP A 412 -17.79 1.38 4.70
C ASP A 412 -18.82 1.20 3.57
N MET A 413 -18.60 1.90 2.45
CA MET A 413 -19.65 2.07 1.45
C MET A 413 -19.91 0.80 0.64
N ASP A 414 -18.88 0.00 0.39
CA ASP A 414 -18.99 -1.24 -0.38
C ASP A 414 -19.09 -2.51 0.49
N GLY A 415 -18.88 -2.38 1.80
CA GLY A 415 -19.14 -3.41 2.81
C GLY A 415 -18.04 -4.46 2.88
N ASP A 416 -16.81 -4.12 2.49
CA ASP A 416 -15.67 -5.05 2.48
C ASP A 416 -14.89 -5.09 3.81
N GLY A 417 -15.21 -4.17 4.73
CA GLY A 417 -14.63 -4.07 6.06
C GLY A 417 -13.50 -3.04 6.18
N PHE A 418 -13.13 -2.35 5.10
CA PHE A 418 -12.28 -1.17 5.11
C PHE A 418 -13.15 0.09 5.15
N ALA A 419 -12.66 1.11 5.85
CA ALA A 419 -13.39 2.33 6.10
C ALA A 419 -13.08 3.40 5.05
N ASP A 420 -14.09 4.10 4.54
CA ASP A 420 -13.93 5.15 3.52
C ASP A 420 -13.07 6.34 4.01
N GLN A 421 -12.95 6.49 5.33
CA GLN A 421 -12.23 7.58 5.98
C GLN A 421 -10.72 7.37 5.88
N LYS A 422 -10.01 8.43 5.46
CA LYS A 422 -8.55 8.42 5.32
C LYS A 422 -7.83 8.65 6.64
N GLY A 423 -6.63 8.06 6.77
CA GLY A 423 -5.70 8.33 7.87
C GLY A 423 -5.72 7.31 9.01
N SER A 424 -6.36 6.16 8.81
CA SER A 424 -6.35 5.03 9.72
C SER A 424 -5.73 3.78 9.07
N GLU A 425 -5.45 2.75 9.87
CA GLU A 425 -5.00 1.44 9.37
C GLU A 425 -6.10 0.66 8.63
N LEU A 426 -7.34 1.14 8.74
CA LEU A 426 -8.52 0.59 8.05
C LEU A 426 -8.93 1.45 6.86
N SER A 427 -8.22 2.53 6.54
CA SER A 427 -8.57 3.39 5.41
C SER A 427 -8.55 2.62 4.09
N ASP A 428 -9.65 2.73 3.37
CA ASP A 428 -9.86 2.17 2.04
C ASP A 428 -9.33 3.12 0.96
N ASP A 429 -8.48 2.59 0.07
CA ASP A 429 -7.98 3.27 -1.13
C ASP A 429 -8.95 3.14 -2.32
N CYS A 430 -9.90 2.19 -2.26
CA CYS A 430 -10.94 1.91 -3.25
C CYS A 430 -12.39 1.94 -2.71
N PRO A 431 -12.88 3.04 -2.07
CA PRO A 431 -14.18 3.08 -1.36
C PRO A 431 -15.47 2.71 -2.12
N GLU A 432 -15.41 2.54 -3.44
CA GLU A 432 -16.57 2.17 -4.26
C GLU A 432 -16.51 0.72 -4.78
N ILE A 433 -15.43 -0.01 -4.50
CA ILE A 433 -15.13 -1.32 -5.09
C ILE A 433 -14.61 -2.25 -4.01
N ALA A 434 -15.52 -3.12 -3.53
CA ALA A 434 -15.19 -4.10 -2.51
C ALA A 434 -13.97 -4.93 -2.87
N GLY A 435 -13.02 -4.98 -1.93
CA GLY A 435 -11.73 -5.60 -2.07
C GLY A 435 -11.25 -6.34 -0.83
N SER A 436 -10.05 -6.91 -0.91
CA SER A 436 -9.42 -7.58 0.23
C SER A 436 -7.93 -7.31 0.36
N SER A 437 -7.36 -6.53 -0.55
CA SER A 437 -5.95 -6.19 -0.54
C SER A 437 -5.57 -5.44 0.74
N THR A 438 -4.36 -5.70 1.21
CA THR A 438 -3.77 -5.00 2.37
C THR A 438 -2.41 -4.35 2.06
N LEU A 439 -1.84 -4.65 0.89
CA LEU A 439 -0.60 -4.11 0.34
C LEU A 439 -0.87 -3.44 -1.02
N GLY A 440 0.05 -2.56 -1.45
CA GLY A 440 -0.14 -1.72 -2.64
C GLY A 440 -1.19 -0.64 -2.42
N PHE A 441 -2.47 -1.01 -2.58
CA PHE A 441 -3.64 -0.19 -2.31
C PHE A 441 -4.61 -0.99 -1.45
N ARG A 442 -4.99 -0.51 -0.27
CA ARG A 442 -5.82 -1.25 0.70
C ARG A 442 -7.30 -1.19 0.35
N GLY A 443 -8.06 -2.27 0.59
CA GLY A 443 -9.50 -2.34 0.30
C GLY A 443 -9.82 -2.40 -1.20
N CYS A 444 -8.82 -2.66 -2.03
CA CYS A 444 -8.98 -2.83 -3.46
C CYS A 444 -9.11 -4.31 -3.83
N LEU A 445 -9.59 -4.56 -5.05
CA LEU A 445 -9.71 -5.91 -5.61
C LEU A 445 -8.36 -6.64 -5.57
N ASP A 446 -8.38 -7.86 -5.05
CA ASP A 446 -7.27 -8.80 -4.93
C ASP A 446 -7.79 -10.17 -5.42
N SER A 447 -7.50 -10.48 -6.68
CA SER A 447 -8.13 -11.57 -7.42
C SER A 447 -7.59 -12.95 -7.07
N ASP A 448 -6.36 -13.05 -6.56
CA ASP A 448 -5.69 -14.31 -6.19
C ASP A 448 -5.39 -14.46 -4.68
N ALA A 449 -5.74 -13.44 -3.89
CA ALA A 449 -5.70 -13.40 -2.43
C ALA A 449 -4.27 -13.44 -1.85
N ASP A 450 -3.33 -12.79 -2.50
CA ASP A 450 -1.94 -12.71 -2.07
C ASP A 450 -1.63 -11.48 -1.19
N SER A 451 -2.64 -10.61 -1.00
CA SER A 451 -2.65 -9.34 -0.25
C SER A 451 -2.31 -8.09 -1.06
N TRP A 452 -1.76 -8.20 -2.27
CA TRP A 452 -1.58 -7.06 -3.16
C TRP A 452 -2.87 -6.76 -3.92
N ALA A 453 -3.07 -5.50 -4.28
CA ALA A 453 -4.20 -5.12 -5.11
C ALA A 453 -3.87 -5.42 -6.57
N ASP A 454 -4.84 -5.89 -7.36
CA ASP A 454 -4.70 -6.17 -8.81
C ASP A 454 -4.08 -5.01 -9.61
N SER A 455 -4.24 -3.77 -9.14
CA SER A 455 -3.72 -2.57 -9.80
C SER A 455 -2.29 -2.19 -9.42
N ALA A 456 -1.73 -2.85 -8.41
CA ALA A 456 -0.36 -2.72 -7.90
C ALA A 456 0.38 -4.06 -7.91
N ASP A 457 -0.19 -5.05 -8.57
CA ASP A 457 0.30 -6.42 -8.69
C ASP A 457 0.59 -6.68 -10.17
N ASP A 458 1.83 -7.06 -10.49
CA ASP A 458 2.24 -7.38 -11.86
C ASP A 458 1.72 -8.75 -12.32
N PHE A 459 1.30 -9.61 -11.38
CA PHE A 459 0.72 -10.93 -11.60
C PHE A 459 -0.63 -11.15 -10.88
N PRO A 460 -1.71 -10.39 -11.17
CA PRO A 460 -2.98 -10.39 -10.41
C PRO A 460 -3.80 -11.71 -10.37
N THR A 461 -3.27 -12.79 -10.93
CA THR A 461 -3.95 -14.10 -10.96
C THR A 461 -3.05 -15.23 -10.47
N ASP A 462 -1.82 -14.93 -10.07
CA ASP A 462 -0.86 -15.86 -9.48
C ASP A 462 -0.43 -15.35 -8.12
N GLY A 463 -1.16 -15.74 -7.07
CA GLY A 463 -0.88 -15.27 -5.72
C GLY A 463 0.41 -15.80 -5.08
N THR A 464 1.33 -16.31 -5.89
CA THR A 464 2.69 -16.61 -5.50
C THR A 464 3.70 -15.59 -6.04
N GLN A 465 3.28 -14.65 -6.90
CA GLN A 465 4.06 -13.59 -7.51
C GLN A 465 3.28 -12.27 -7.45
N TRP A 466 3.94 -11.14 -7.25
CA TRP A 466 3.28 -9.82 -7.20
C TRP A 466 4.09 -8.66 -7.77
N LEU A 467 5.35 -8.92 -8.11
CA LEU A 467 6.31 -7.91 -8.54
C LEU A 467 7.16 -8.48 -9.68
N ASP A 468 7.29 -7.67 -10.72
CA ASP A 468 8.17 -7.88 -11.88
C ASP A 468 9.10 -6.67 -12.00
N SER A 469 10.31 -6.77 -11.45
CA SER A 469 11.20 -5.62 -11.31
C SER A 469 11.80 -5.14 -12.63
N ASP A 470 11.93 -6.00 -13.65
CA ASP A 470 12.50 -5.66 -14.95
C ASP A 470 11.50 -5.76 -16.13
N ASN A 471 10.29 -6.22 -15.90
CA ASN A 471 9.16 -6.35 -16.83
C ASN A 471 9.36 -7.43 -17.91
N ASP A 472 10.03 -8.52 -17.58
CA ASP A 472 10.23 -9.64 -18.50
C ASP A 472 9.10 -10.70 -18.43
N GLY A 473 8.19 -10.57 -17.46
CA GLY A 473 7.06 -11.47 -17.27
C GLY A 473 7.32 -12.64 -16.33
N PHE A 474 8.47 -12.68 -15.64
CA PHE A 474 8.77 -13.60 -14.55
C PHE A 474 8.75 -12.86 -13.20
N GLY A 475 8.26 -13.54 -12.16
CA GLY A 475 8.02 -12.87 -10.88
C GLY A 475 9.22 -12.98 -9.92
N ASP A 476 9.57 -11.87 -9.27
CA ASP A 476 10.72 -11.74 -8.38
C ASP A 476 10.70 -12.68 -7.16
N ASN A 477 9.53 -13.18 -6.75
CA ASN A 477 9.41 -13.96 -5.53
C ASN A 477 10.02 -15.35 -5.71
N SER A 478 11.23 -15.56 -5.20
CA SER A 478 12.00 -16.81 -5.38
C SER A 478 11.32 -18.12 -4.92
N ILE A 479 10.23 -18.04 -4.14
CA ILE A 479 9.46 -19.20 -3.69
C ILE A 479 8.14 -19.39 -4.46
N GLY A 480 7.87 -18.51 -5.42
CA GLY A 480 6.67 -18.53 -6.24
C GLY A 480 6.72 -19.55 -7.37
N VAL A 481 5.65 -19.59 -8.16
CA VAL A 481 5.60 -20.31 -9.43
C VAL A 481 6.44 -19.52 -10.44
N ASN A 482 7.24 -20.23 -11.24
CA ASN A 482 8.07 -19.63 -12.29
C ASN A 482 8.87 -18.40 -11.81
N PRO A 483 9.64 -18.53 -10.71
CA PRO A 483 10.34 -17.39 -10.14
C PRO A 483 11.48 -16.95 -11.05
N ASP A 484 11.65 -15.64 -11.15
CA ASP A 484 12.76 -15.06 -11.87
C ASP A 484 14.07 -15.33 -11.14
N SER A 485 15.01 -15.93 -11.87
CA SER A 485 16.38 -16.21 -11.43
C SER A 485 17.30 -14.99 -11.62
N CYS A 486 16.89 -14.02 -12.44
CA CYS A 486 17.56 -12.76 -12.72
C CYS A 486 16.65 -11.52 -12.52
N PRO A 487 16.08 -11.24 -11.31
CA PRO A 487 15.04 -10.22 -11.03
C PRO A 487 15.29 -8.75 -11.42
N PHE A 488 16.45 -8.42 -11.98
CA PHE A 488 16.81 -7.05 -12.32
C PHE A 488 17.46 -6.95 -13.71
N GLU A 489 17.44 -8.03 -14.49
CA GLU A 489 18.05 -8.16 -15.80
C GLU A 489 17.09 -8.89 -16.75
N GLU A 490 16.32 -8.10 -17.50
CA GLU A 490 15.32 -8.58 -18.48
C GLU A 490 15.82 -9.78 -19.29
N GLY A 491 15.09 -10.90 -19.18
CA GLY A 491 15.45 -12.18 -19.78
C GLY A 491 14.24 -13.05 -20.12
N TYR A 492 14.44 -14.09 -20.93
CA TYR A 492 13.33 -14.92 -21.42
C TYR A 492 13.61 -16.43 -21.41
N SER A 493 14.69 -16.87 -20.77
CA SER A 493 14.97 -18.30 -20.60
C SER A 493 13.86 -19.00 -19.79
N GLU A 494 13.58 -20.27 -20.13
CA GLU A 494 12.46 -21.04 -19.57
C GLU A 494 12.89 -22.37 -18.91
N PHE A 495 14.08 -22.89 -19.23
CA PHE A 495 14.44 -24.28 -18.90
C PHE A 495 15.43 -24.43 -17.74
N ASP A 496 16.42 -23.55 -17.59
CA ASP A 496 17.42 -23.60 -16.52
C ASP A 496 17.17 -22.50 -15.47
N ARG A 497 17.71 -21.29 -15.67
CA ARG A 497 17.48 -20.12 -14.84
C ARG A 497 16.42 -19.29 -15.52
N MET A 498 15.18 -19.44 -15.10
CA MET A 498 14.05 -18.75 -15.70
C MET A 498 14.18 -17.22 -15.55
N GLY A 499 13.81 -16.44 -16.57
CA GLY A 499 13.90 -14.96 -16.57
C GLY A 499 15.31 -14.37 -16.72
N CYS A 500 16.29 -15.18 -17.14
CA CYS A 500 17.63 -14.69 -17.45
C CYS A 500 17.81 -14.45 -18.95
N ALA A 501 18.82 -13.66 -19.30
CA ALA A 501 19.17 -13.41 -20.70
C ALA A 501 19.35 -14.73 -21.47
N ASP A 502 18.74 -14.81 -22.65
CA ASP A 502 18.78 -15.92 -23.59
C ASP A 502 18.84 -15.27 -24.99
N ALA A 503 20.04 -15.22 -25.57
CA ALA A 503 20.30 -14.39 -26.74
C ALA A 503 19.86 -15.03 -28.07
N ASP A 504 19.58 -16.34 -28.10
CA ASP A 504 19.09 -17.04 -29.29
C ASP A 504 17.68 -17.65 -29.18
N GLU A 505 17.05 -17.49 -28.01
CA GLU A 505 15.66 -17.88 -27.72
C GLU A 505 15.44 -19.41 -27.76
N ASP A 506 16.44 -20.21 -27.39
CA ASP A 506 16.30 -21.67 -27.28
C ASP A 506 15.75 -22.15 -25.93
N GLY A 507 15.63 -21.23 -24.96
CA GLY A 507 15.08 -21.43 -23.64
C GLY A 507 16.12 -21.68 -22.54
N TYR A 508 17.41 -21.77 -22.85
CA TYR A 508 18.50 -21.87 -21.87
C TYR A 508 19.21 -20.52 -21.69
N SER A 509 19.59 -20.21 -20.46
CA SER A 509 20.17 -18.90 -20.13
C SER A 509 21.64 -18.75 -20.54
N ASP A 510 21.98 -17.59 -21.09
CA ASP A 510 23.35 -17.17 -21.40
C ASP A 510 24.27 -17.30 -20.16
N PRO A 511 25.54 -17.71 -20.32
CA PRO A 511 26.51 -17.75 -19.23
C PRO A 511 26.69 -16.39 -18.56
N SER A 512 26.62 -16.39 -17.23
CA SER A 512 26.87 -15.22 -16.40
C SER A 512 28.07 -15.44 -15.47
N ILE A 513 28.47 -14.38 -14.76
CA ILE A 513 29.61 -14.48 -13.84
C ILE A 513 29.42 -15.50 -12.71
N ASN A 514 28.17 -15.85 -12.38
CA ASN A 514 27.82 -16.77 -11.29
C ASN A 514 27.08 -18.04 -11.76
N TRP A 515 26.95 -18.24 -13.08
CA TRP A 515 26.34 -19.42 -13.69
C TRP A 515 27.04 -19.67 -15.02
N THR A 516 28.03 -20.55 -15.01
CA THR A 516 28.83 -20.85 -16.20
C THR A 516 28.25 -22.03 -16.97
N VAL A 517 28.83 -22.36 -18.12
CA VAL A 517 28.47 -23.56 -18.90
C VAL A 517 28.55 -24.82 -18.02
N GLU A 518 29.55 -24.90 -17.14
CA GLU A 518 29.68 -26.04 -16.23
C GLU A 518 28.58 -26.12 -15.16
N ASP A 519 27.94 -25.00 -14.82
CA ASP A 519 26.80 -24.95 -13.92
C ASP A 519 25.47 -25.30 -14.63
N GLY A 520 25.48 -25.31 -15.97
CA GLY A 520 24.34 -25.63 -16.82
C GLY A 520 23.82 -24.46 -17.67
N ALA A 521 24.57 -23.36 -17.77
CA ALA A 521 24.28 -22.28 -18.72
C ALA A 521 24.42 -22.76 -20.17
N ASP A 522 23.80 -22.03 -21.09
CA ASP A 522 23.92 -22.27 -22.51
C ASP A 522 25.39 -22.22 -22.99
N ALA A 523 25.87 -23.33 -23.52
CA ALA A 523 27.20 -23.45 -24.10
C ALA A 523 27.38 -22.68 -25.43
N PHE A 524 26.30 -22.41 -26.16
CA PHE A 524 26.30 -21.70 -27.44
C PHE A 524 25.26 -20.57 -27.50
N PRO A 525 25.48 -19.43 -26.80
CA PRO A 525 24.53 -18.29 -26.61
C PRO A 525 23.99 -17.57 -27.85
N ILE A 526 24.32 -18.03 -29.05
CA ILE A 526 23.89 -17.41 -30.32
C ILE A 526 23.49 -18.48 -31.35
N GLN A 527 23.32 -19.74 -30.95
CA GLN A 527 23.00 -20.89 -31.79
C GLN A 527 21.83 -21.70 -31.19
N ASP A 528 20.61 -21.31 -31.56
CA ASP A 528 19.31 -21.85 -31.10
C ASP A 528 19.08 -23.38 -31.18
N THR A 529 20.02 -24.11 -31.75
CA THR A 529 19.97 -25.57 -31.88
C THR A 529 20.94 -26.29 -30.94
N GLN A 530 21.78 -25.58 -30.19
CA GLN A 530 22.78 -26.12 -29.28
C GLN A 530 22.81 -25.35 -27.97
N TRP A 531 22.55 -26.03 -26.85
CA TRP A 531 22.64 -25.42 -25.52
C TRP A 531 23.64 -26.09 -24.57
N LYS A 532 24.20 -27.23 -24.98
CA LYS A 532 24.93 -28.12 -24.09
C LYS A 532 26.19 -28.67 -24.76
N ASP A 533 27.31 -28.57 -24.05
CA ASP A 533 28.62 -29.11 -24.42
C ASP A 533 29.18 -29.80 -23.17
N SER A 534 29.11 -31.13 -23.12
CA SER A 534 29.42 -31.87 -21.89
C SER A 534 30.91 -32.04 -21.62
N ASP A 535 31.78 -31.94 -22.63
CA ASP A 535 33.22 -32.14 -22.50
C ASP A 535 34.07 -30.90 -22.84
N LEU A 536 33.40 -29.82 -23.25
CA LEU A 536 33.94 -28.48 -23.43
C LEU A 536 34.94 -28.37 -24.59
N ASP A 537 34.71 -29.13 -25.66
CA ASP A 537 35.54 -29.13 -26.86
C ASP A 537 35.05 -28.16 -27.97
N GLY A 538 33.85 -27.60 -27.79
CA GLY A 538 33.23 -26.66 -28.72
C GLY A 538 32.32 -27.29 -29.77
N PHE A 539 32.06 -28.59 -29.71
CA PHE A 539 30.99 -29.27 -30.45
C PHE A 539 29.79 -29.52 -29.53
N GLY A 540 28.58 -29.30 -30.03
CA GLY A 540 27.40 -29.32 -29.18
C GLY A 540 26.73 -30.68 -29.10
N ASP A 541 26.31 -31.10 -27.92
CA ASP A 541 25.72 -32.42 -27.64
C ASP A 541 24.44 -32.71 -28.47
N ASN A 542 23.71 -31.67 -28.90
CA ASN A 542 22.46 -31.89 -29.62
C ASN A 542 22.73 -32.50 -30.99
N PRO A 543 22.00 -33.56 -31.38
CA PRO A 543 22.28 -34.26 -32.63
C PRO A 543 21.86 -33.45 -33.87
N SER A 544 22.42 -33.83 -35.03
CA SER A 544 22.03 -33.32 -36.34
C SER A 544 20.49 -33.27 -36.51
N PRO A 545 19.91 -32.16 -37.00
CA PRO A 545 20.51 -31.09 -37.80
C PRO A 545 21.05 -29.88 -37.03
N ALA A 546 21.29 -30.00 -35.72
CA ALA A 546 21.85 -28.91 -34.91
C ALA A 546 23.20 -28.40 -35.46
N TYR A 547 23.58 -27.17 -35.10
CA TYR A 547 24.87 -26.59 -35.46
C TYR A 547 26.01 -27.42 -34.84
N LEU A 548 26.98 -27.85 -35.67
CA LEU A 548 28.17 -28.62 -35.26
C LEU A 548 27.90 -29.68 -34.16
N PRO A 549 27.06 -30.70 -34.44
CA PRO A 549 26.67 -31.69 -33.45
C PRO A 549 27.85 -32.61 -33.14
N ASP A 550 28.10 -32.87 -31.86
CA ASP A 550 29.17 -33.74 -31.40
C ASP A 550 28.78 -35.24 -31.56
N ASP A 551 29.62 -35.98 -32.30
CA ASP A 551 29.50 -37.44 -32.47
C ASP A 551 30.13 -38.22 -31.29
N CYS A 552 30.81 -37.52 -30.38
CA CYS A 552 31.46 -38.01 -29.17
C CYS A 552 31.16 -37.16 -27.89
N PRO A 553 29.88 -36.99 -27.46
CA PRO A 553 29.44 -35.99 -26.45
C PRO A 553 30.01 -36.04 -25.02
N ILE A 554 31.00 -36.86 -24.72
CA ILE A 554 31.64 -36.95 -23.40
C ILE A 554 33.16 -37.15 -23.50
N VAL A 555 33.72 -37.09 -24.71
CA VAL A 555 35.14 -37.29 -25.01
C VAL A 555 35.60 -36.14 -25.90
N ALA A 556 36.19 -35.13 -25.26
CA ALA A 556 36.69 -33.95 -25.95
C ALA A 556 37.59 -34.30 -27.14
N GLY A 557 37.29 -33.68 -28.27
CA GLY A 557 37.92 -33.94 -29.55
C GLY A 557 38.09 -32.70 -30.42
N SER A 558 38.70 -32.89 -31.59
CA SER A 558 38.88 -31.82 -32.57
C SER A 558 38.60 -32.25 -34.01
N SER A 559 38.17 -33.50 -34.21
CA SER A 559 37.85 -34.01 -35.54
C SER A 559 36.68 -33.25 -36.17
N THR A 560 36.74 -33.06 -37.48
CA THR A 560 35.77 -32.26 -38.27
C THR A 560 35.43 -32.87 -39.62
N GLU A 561 36.14 -33.90 -40.10
CA GLU A 561 35.97 -34.42 -41.46
C GLU A 561 34.99 -35.62 -41.52
N ASP A 562 35.04 -36.54 -40.56
CA ASP A 562 34.21 -37.76 -40.54
C ASP A 562 33.23 -37.83 -39.37
N ARG A 563 33.72 -37.55 -38.16
CA ARG A 563 32.96 -37.50 -36.92
C ARG A 563 33.30 -36.19 -36.23
N TYR A 564 32.34 -35.34 -35.93
CA TYR A 564 32.61 -34.06 -35.27
C TYR A 564 32.85 -34.28 -33.77
N GLY A 565 33.79 -33.54 -33.16
CA GLY A 565 34.04 -33.56 -31.70
C GLY A 565 34.65 -34.85 -31.13
N CYS A 566 35.24 -35.70 -31.97
CA CYS A 566 35.93 -36.90 -31.51
C CYS A 566 37.45 -36.69 -31.41
N GLU A 567 38.10 -37.54 -30.60
CA GLU A 567 39.56 -37.53 -30.43
C GLU A 567 40.27 -37.61 -31.79
N ASP A 568 41.18 -36.66 -32.04
CA ASP A 568 42.01 -36.50 -33.24
C ASP A 568 43.43 -36.18 -32.77
N ARG A 569 44.26 -37.22 -32.68
CA ARG A 569 45.57 -37.13 -32.02
C ARG A 569 46.60 -36.32 -32.79
N ASP A 570 46.56 -36.33 -34.11
CA ASP A 570 47.55 -35.66 -34.95
C ASP A 570 47.06 -34.32 -35.55
N ASN A 571 45.79 -34.00 -35.35
CA ASN A 571 45.12 -32.75 -35.74
C ASN A 571 45.02 -32.57 -37.26
N ASP A 572 44.75 -33.63 -38.02
CA ASP A 572 44.46 -33.55 -39.46
C ASP A 572 42.98 -33.36 -39.79
N GLY A 573 42.11 -33.46 -38.80
CA GLY A 573 40.67 -33.30 -38.90
C GLY A 573 39.88 -34.61 -38.97
N TRP A 574 40.52 -35.77 -39.14
CA TRP A 574 39.87 -37.07 -39.06
C TRP A 574 39.90 -37.60 -37.63
N SER A 575 38.82 -38.26 -37.21
CA SER A 575 38.78 -38.88 -35.88
C SER A 575 39.70 -40.10 -35.82
N ASP A 576 40.32 -40.36 -34.67
CA ASP A 576 41.14 -41.55 -34.41
C ASP A 576 40.44 -42.87 -34.80
N ALA A 577 39.11 -42.90 -34.70
CA ALA A 577 38.31 -44.07 -35.04
C ALA A 577 38.10 -44.25 -36.55
N GLY A 578 38.17 -43.16 -37.32
CA GLY A 578 38.08 -43.13 -38.78
C GLY A 578 39.44 -43.03 -39.49
N ASP A 579 40.50 -42.76 -38.73
CA ASP A 579 41.86 -42.55 -39.22
C ASP A 579 42.71 -43.84 -39.14
N ALA A 580 43.24 -44.26 -40.29
CA ALA A 580 44.14 -45.40 -40.41
C ALA A 580 45.55 -45.14 -39.83
N PHE A 581 45.99 -43.88 -39.74
CA PHE A 581 47.31 -43.43 -39.32
C PHE A 581 47.27 -42.29 -38.28
N GLN A 582 46.58 -42.53 -37.17
CA GLN A 582 46.35 -41.68 -35.96
C GLN A 582 47.50 -40.81 -35.39
N GLU A 583 48.72 -40.90 -35.89
CA GLU A 583 49.89 -40.13 -35.42
C GLU A 583 50.59 -39.41 -36.59
N ASP A 584 50.03 -39.46 -37.80
CA ASP A 584 50.57 -38.89 -39.02
C ASP A 584 49.53 -38.05 -39.74
N SER A 585 49.53 -36.75 -39.40
CA SER A 585 48.58 -35.75 -39.91
C SER A 585 48.54 -35.55 -41.44
N THR A 586 49.34 -36.31 -42.19
CA THR A 586 49.33 -36.31 -43.65
C THR A 586 48.64 -37.52 -44.26
N GLN A 587 48.26 -38.52 -43.47
CA GLN A 587 47.65 -39.77 -43.89
C GLN A 587 46.47 -40.12 -42.99
N TRP A 588 45.28 -40.34 -43.57
CA TRP A 588 44.08 -40.72 -42.81
C TRP A 588 43.32 -41.93 -43.39
N LEU A 589 43.69 -42.36 -44.60
CA LEU A 589 43.00 -43.40 -45.35
C LEU A 589 43.99 -44.45 -45.83
N ASP A 590 43.65 -45.73 -45.65
CA ASP A 590 44.35 -46.91 -46.16
C ASP A 590 43.30 -47.86 -46.74
N SER A 591 43.05 -47.77 -48.04
CA SER A 591 41.91 -48.46 -48.65
C SER A 591 42.12 -49.97 -48.82
N ASP A 592 43.37 -50.46 -48.84
CA ASP A 592 43.68 -51.89 -49.02
C ASP A 592 44.38 -52.55 -47.82
N LEU A 593 44.66 -51.77 -46.77
CA LEU A 593 45.17 -52.20 -45.47
C LEU A 593 46.60 -52.76 -45.54
N ASP A 594 47.44 -52.21 -46.40
CA ASP A 594 48.84 -52.62 -46.54
C ASP A 594 49.81 -51.80 -45.67
N GLY A 595 49.33 -50.71 -45.07
CA GLY A 595 50.10 -49.83 -44.20
C GLY A 595 50.82 -48.69 -44.91
N PHE A 596 50.58 -48.47 -46.21
CA PHE A 596 50.90 -47.24 -46.93
C PHE A 596 49.62 -46.41 -47.11
N GLY A 597 49.73 -45.09 -46.96
CA GLY A 597 48.54 -44.25 -46.92
C GLY A 597 48.14 -43.71 -48.29
N ASP A 598 46.84 -43.66 -48.57
CA ASP A 598 46.28 -43.28 -49.87
C ASP A 598 46.56 -41.81 -50.26
N ASN A 599 46.85 -40.93 -49.29
CA ASN A 599 47.05 -39.51 -49.57
C ASN A 599 48.36 -39.30 -50.33
N LEU A 600 48.30 -38.50 -51.40
CA LEU A 600 49.45 -38.26 -52.27
C LEU A 600 50.44 -37.25 -51.68
N PHE A 601 51.67 -37.25 -52.22
CA PHE A 601 52.73 -36.28 -51.88
C PHE A 601 52.18 -34.84 -51.79
N PRO A 602 52.46 -34.08 -50.71
CA PRO A 602 53.59 -34.19 -49.79
C PRO A 602 53.41 -35.12 -48.58
N ALA A 603 52.37 -35.95 -48.57
CA ALA A 603 52.15 -36.92 -47.49
C ALA A 603 53.33 -37.87 -47.28
N SER A 604 53.49 -38.36 -46.05
CA SER A 604 54.46 -39.37 -45.70
C SER A 604 54.05 -40.71 -46.33
N MET A 605 55.03 -41.46 -46.85
CA MET A 605 54.85 -42.83 -47.37
C MET A 605 53.55 -43.06 -48.17
N PRO A 606 53.28 -42.24 -49.22
CA PRO A 606 52.06 -42.35 -50.00
C PRO A 606 52.06 -43.66 -50.79
N ASP A 607 50.93 -44.36 -50.78
CA ASP A 607 50.72 -45.55 -51.59
C ASP A 607 50.59 -45.16 -53.08
N ASP A 608 51.44 -45.73 -53.92
CA ASP A 608 51.41 -45.58 -55.37
C ASP A 608 50.36 -46.54 -56.01
N CYS A 609 49.85 -47.51 -55.25
CA CYS A 609 48.80 -48.46 -55.58
C CYS A 609 47.61 -48.51 -54.58
N PRO A 610 46.89 -47.39 -54.29
CA PRO A 610 45.94 -47.24 -53.16
C PRO A 610 44.76 -48.21 -53.03
N ASN A 611 44.59 -49.19 -53.91
CA ASN A 611 43.48 -50.15 -53.85
C ASN A 611 43.97 -51.59 -54.09
N LEU A 612 45.27 -51.81 -54.07
CA LEU A 612 45.91 -53.07 -54.36
C LEU A 612 47.05 -53.29 -53.37
N TRP A 613 46.72 -54.06 -52.33
CA TRP A 613 47.65 -54.43 -51.28
C TRP A 613 49.03 -54.79 -51.81
N GLY A 614 50.06 -54.16 -51.28
CA GLY A 614 51.43 -54.47 -51.59
C GLY A 614 52.39 -54.28 -50.43
N ASN A 615 53.67 -54.35 -50.74
CA ASN A 615 54.75 -54.35 -49.75
C ASN A 615 56.05 -53.78 -50.32
N SER A 616 56.00 -53.17 -51.51
CA SER A 616 57.15 -52.50 -52.10
C SER A 616 57.57 -51.29 -51.25
N THR A 617 58.88 -51.11 -51.09
CA THR A 617 59.47 -50.08 -50.20
C THR A 617 60.49 -49.17 -50.88
N ILE A 618 60.83 -49.43 -52.15
CA ILE A 618 61.83 -48.67 -52.91
C ILE A 618 61.19 -47.94 -54.09
N SER A 619 60.35 -48.62 -54.89
CA SER A 619 59.74 -48.03 -56.08
C SER A 619 58.27 -48.39 -56.20
N PHE A 620 57.44 -47.38 -56.44
CA PHE A 620 55.99 -47.49 -56.32
C PHE A 620 55.60 -48.08 -54.95
N LEU A 621 55.72 -47.28 -53.89
CA LEU A 621 55.45 -47.69 -52.50
C LEU A 621 54.04 -48.28 -52.38
N GLY A 622 53.86 -49.33 -51.58
CA GLY A 622 52.54 -49.98 -51.41
C GLY A 622 52.06 -50.82 -52.60
N CYS A 623 52.82 -50.89 -53.71
CA CYS A 623 52.50 -51.82 -54.79
C CYS A 623 52.98 -53.25 -54.49
N PRO A 624 52.38 -54.29 -55.12
CA PRO A 624 52.82 -55.68 -54.97
C PRO A 624 54.30 -55.86 -55.31
N ASP A 625 55.02 -56.55 -54.43
CA ASP A 625 56.40 -56.99 -54.59
C ASP A 625 56.43 -58.51 -54.32
N SER A 626 56.37 -59.28 -55.40
CA SER A 626 56.13 -60.72 -55.37
C SER A 626 57.31 -61.54 -54.80
N ASP A 627 58.52 -60.98 -54.77
CA ASP A 627 59.71 -61.65 -54.23
C ASP A 627 60.30 -60.99 -52.97
N GLY A 628 59.94 -59.73 -52.68
CA GLY A 628 60.28 -59.04 -51.45
C GLY A 628 61.64 -58.33 -51.48
N ASP A 629 62.17 -58.00 -52.66
CA ASP A 629 63.45 -57.29 -52.81
C ASP A 629 63.35 -55.76 -52.61
N GLY A 630 62.12 -55.25 -52.56
CA GLY A 630 61.76 -53.86 -52.35
C GLY A 630 61.32 -53.11 -53.60
N TRP A 631 61.49 -53.65 -54.81
CA TRP A 631 60.97 -53.08 -56.07
C TRP A 631 59.58 -53.62 -56.38
N SER A 632 58.69 -52.80 -56.92
CA SER A 632 57.34 -53.27 -57.26
C SER A 632 57.35 -54.10 -58.55
N ASP A 633 56.44 -55.08 -58.64
CA ASP A 633 56.20 -55.92 -59.83
C ASP A 633 55.91 -55.09 -61.11
N LEU A 634 55.50 -53.83 -60.95
CA LEU A 634 55.22 -52.90 -62.05
C LEU A 634 56.49 -52.41 -62.75
N GLU A 635 57.59 -52.28 -62.00
CA GLU A 635 58.87 -51.81 -62.51
C GLU A 635 59.91 -52.94 -62.59
N ASP A 636 59.76 -53.96 -61.74
CA ASP A 636 60.67 -55.08 -61.67
C ASP A 636 60.63 -55.92 -62.97
N SER A 637 61.78 -56.02 -63.63
CA SER A 637 61.95 -56.85 -64.83
C SER A 637 61.93 -58.36 -64.57
N HIS A 638 62.21 -58.76 -63.33
CA HIS A 638 62.29 -60.13 -62.84
C HIS A 638 61.52 -60.31 -61.50
N PRO A 639 60.18 -60.12 -61.47
CA PRO A 639 59.35 -60.03 -60.24
C PRO A 639 59.29 -61.26 -59.32
N PHE A 640 60.05 -62.30 -59.61
CA PHE A 640 60.06 -63.56 -58.86
C PHE A 640 61.48 -63.96 -58.43
N SER A 641 62.41 -63.01 -58.44
CA SER A 641 63.83 -63.19 -58.16
C SER A 641 64.37 -62.04 -57.31
N GLU A 642 64.50 -62.27 -56.00
CA GLU A 642 65.05 -61.34 -54.99
C GLU A 642 66.45 -60.72 -55.30
N LEU A 643 67.11 -61.19 -56.37
CA LEU A 643 68.46 -60.81 -56.77
C LEU A 643 68.52 -59.98 -58.06
N LEU A 644 67.41 -59.87 -58.80
CA LEU A 644 67.36 -59.25 -60.12
C LEU A 644 66.12 -58.34 -60.17
N TRP A 645 66.28 -57.08 -60.53
CA TRP A 645 65.16 -56.13 -60.61
C TRP A 645 65.17 -55.28 -61.89
N SER A 646 66.27 -55.25 -62.66
CA SER A 646 66.36 -54.47 -63.89
C SER A 646 66.90 -55.24 -65.09
N ASP A 647 66.34 -54.97 -66.27
CA ASP A 647 66.75 -55.46 -67.60
C ASP A 647 66.67 -54.26 -68.55
N ARG A 648 67.80 -53.60 -68.76
CA ARG A 648 67.82 -52.30 -69.45
C ARG A 648 67.59 -52.44 -70.95
N ASP A 649 68.15 -53.45 -71.59
CA ASP A 649 68.07 -53.64 -73.03
C ASP A 649 66.92 -54.56 -73.47
N LYS A 650 66.24 -55.17 -72.51
CA LYS A 650 64.98 -55.93 -72.63
C LYS A 650 65.14 -57.24 -73.37
N ASP A 651 66.29 -57.87 -73.20
CA ASP A 651 66.61 -59.12 -73.86
C ASP A 651 66.26 -60.37 -73.03
N GLY A 652 65.83 -60.15 -71.78
CA GLY A 652 65.40 -61.17 -70.85
C GLY A 652 66.49 -61.66 -69.90
N PHE A 653 67.67 -61.04 -69.90
CA PHE A 653 68.71 -61.24 -68.90
C PHE A 653 68.79 -60.02 -67.96
N GLY A 654 69.00 -60.25 -66.67
CA GLY A 654 69.02 -59.19 -65.65
C GLY A 654 70.36 -58.47 -65.57
N ASP A 655 70.34 -57.15 -65.39
CA ASP A 655 71.55 -56.32 -65.27
C ASP A 655 72.39 -56.66 -64.03
N GLN A 656 71.74 -57.18 -62.98
CA GLN A 656 72.41 -57.55 -61.73
C GLN A 656 73.30 -58.77 -61.95
N THR A 657 74.57 -58.66 -61.57
CA THR A 657 75.56 -59.74 -61.74
C THR A 657 75.48 -60.81 -60.65
N GLY A 658 75.72 -62.07 -61.01
CA GLY A 658 75.93 -63.15 -60.05
C GLY A 658 74.83 -64.22 -60.03
N THR A 659 73.92 -64.20 -61.00
CA THR A 659 72.88 -65.23 -61.20
C THR A 659 73.07 -65.93 -62.54
N ASP A 660 72.36 -67.06 -62.74
CA ASP A 660 72.36 -67.77 -64.01
C ASP A 660 71.61 -67.03 -65.14
N LEU A 661 70.94 -65.92 -64.81
CA LEU A 661 70.21 -65.04 -65.71
C LEU A 661 70.84 -63.65 -65.81
N SER A 662 72.03 -63.43 -65.23
CA SER A 662 72.76 -62.18 -65.38
C SER A 662 73.19 -61.96 -66.83
N ASP A 663 73.00 -60.74 -67.33
CA ASP A 663 73.43 -60.31 -68.64
C ASP A 663 74.93 -59.98 -68.67
N ASP A 664 75.67 -60.59 -69.58
CA ASP A 664 77.08 -60.28 -69.86
C ASP A 664 77.25 -59.07 -70.81
N CYS A 665 76.16 -58.57 -71.37
CA CYS A 665 76.03 -57.43 -72.27
C CYS A 665 74.86 -56.45 -71.93
N PRO A 666 74.74 -55.91 -70.69
CA PRO A 666 73.53 -55.21 -70.17
C PRO A 666 72.95 -54.00 -70.93
N ASP A 667 73.61 -53.53 -71.98
CA ASP A 667 73.18 -52.39 -72.79
C ASP A 667 72.97 -52.79 -74.27
N ILE A 668 73.11 -54.07 -74.64
CA ILE A 668 73.06 -54.58 -76.02
C ILE A 668 72.18 -55.83 -76.10
N TYR A 669 70.95 -55.63 -76.58
CA TYR A 669 69.99 -56.71 -76.78
C TYR A 669 70.62 -57.94 -77.44
N GLY A 670 70.55 -59.06 -76.72
CA GLY A 670 71.09 -60.33 -77.14
C GLY A 670 70.13 -61.51 -77.00
N SER A 671 70.58 -62.65 -77.48
CA SER A 671 69.83 -63.91 -77.31
C SER A 671 70.75 -65.11 -77.13
N SER A 672 72.05 -64.89 -76.98
CA SER A 672 73.00 -65.96 -76.68
C SER A 672 72.74 -66.51 -75.29
N THR A 673 72.79 -67.85 -75.20
CA THR A 673 72.46 -68.61 -73.98
C THR A 673 73.57 -69.54 -73.54
N GLN A 674 74.54 -69.85 -74.41
CA GLN A 674 75.57 -70.86 -74.17
C GLN A 674 76.89 -70.31 -73.65
N ASP A 675 77.28 -69.11 -74.06
CA ASP A 675 78.53 -68.47 -73.68
C ASP A 675 78.32 -67.13 -72.96
N ARG A 676 78.42 -66.00 -73.67
CA ARG A 676 78.15 -64.68 -73.12
C ARG A 676 76.64 -64.52 -73.09
N LYS A 677 75.98 -64.62 -71.95
CA LYS A 677 74.52 -64.57 -71.87
C LYS A 677 74.04 -63.15 -72.16
N GLY A 678 72.91 -63.01 -72.86
CA GLY A 678 72.33 -61.71 -73.22
C GLY A 678 73.12 -60.89 -74.25
N CYS A 679 73.98 -61.55 -75.04
CA CYS A 679 74.72 -60.89 -76.13
C CYS A 679 74.13 -61.25 -77.51
N VAL A 680 74.45 -60.45 -78.53
CA VAL A 680 73.94 -60.64 -79.91
C VAL A 680 74.27 -62.04 -80.43
N ASP A 681 73.26 -62.77 -80.90
CA ASP A 681 73.35 -64.06 -81.60
C ASP A 681 72.53 -63.95 -82.90
N SER A 682 73.21 -63.68 -84.01
CA SER A 682 72.59 -63.30 -85.29
C SER A 682 71.94 -64.47 -86.02
N ASP A 683 72.28 -65.73 -85.70
CA ASP A 683 71.72 -66.92 -86.36
C ASP A 683 70.87 -67.81 -85.44
N LEU A 684 70.81 -67.47 -84.16
CA LEU A 684 69.97 -68.09 -83.13
C LEU A 684 70.33 -69.54 -82.82
N ASP A 685 71.63 -69.88 -82.88
CA ASP A 685 72.12 -71.20 -82.50
C ASP A 685 72.48 -71.33 -81.00
N GLY A 686 72.42 -70.21 -80.28
CA GLY A 686 72.61 -70.08 -78.84
C GLY A 686 73.99 -69.56 -78.44
N TRP A 687 74.95 -69.41 -79.35
CA TRP A 687 76.26 -68.80 -79.09
C TRP A 687 76.27 -67.35 -79.56
N SER A 688 76.96 -66.48 -78.81
CA SER A 688 77.10 -65.08 -79.22
C SER A 688 77.87 -64.95 -80.54
N ASP A 689 77.59 -63.90 -81.34
CA ASP A 689 78.30 -63.59 -82.59
C ASP A 689 79.82 -63.47 -82.40
N GLU A 690 80.26 -63.02 -81.21
CA GLU A 690 81.68 -62.99 -80.85
C GLU A 690 82.24 -64.38 -80.50
N GLY A 691 81.40 -65.26 -79.97
CA GLY A 691 81.71 -66.66 -79.66
C GLY A 691 81.62 -67.62 -80.85
N ASP A 692 80.93 -67.25 -81.94
CA ASP A 692 80.65 -68.10 -83.09
C ASP A 692 81.63 -67.88 -84.28
N TYR A 693 82.18 -68.97 -84.83
CA TYR A 693 82.98 -68.93 -86.05
C TYR A 693 82.15 -68.75 -87.32
N TYR A 694 80.86 -69.10 -87.30
CA TYR A 694 79.94 -68.88 -88.41
C TYR A 694 78.65 -68.14 -87.95
N PRO A 695 78.73 -66.86 -87.54
CA PRO A 695 77.64 -66.10 -86.91
C PRO A 695 76.36 -65.88 -87.73
N LEU A 696 76.27 -66.47 -88.93
CA LEU A 696 75.16 -66.37 -89.86
C LEU A 696 74.72 -67.74 -90.40
N ASP A 697 75.22 -68.85 -89.84
CA ASP A 697 74.96 -70.24 -90.25
C ASP A 697 74.67 -71.13 -89.04
N SER A 698 73.42 -71.08 -88.57
CA SER A 698 72.94 -71.80 -87.38
C SER A 698 73.00 -73.32 -87.45
N SER A 699 73.45 -73.87 -88.58
CA SER A 699 73.77 -75.31 -88.67
C SER A 699 75.14 -75.65 -88.10
N LYS A 700 76.02 -74.67 -87.86
CA LYS A 700 77.40 -74.89 -87.43
C LYS A 700 77.98 -73.68 -86.70
N HIS A 701 78.22 -73.80 -85.41
CA HIS A 701 79.11 -72.85 -84.74
C HIS A 701 80.63 -73.15 -84.87
N SER A 702 81.04 -74.25 -85.58
CA SER A 702 82.47 -74.68 -85.66
C SER A 702 82.88 -75.42 -86.96
N ARG A 703 84.16 -75.31 -87.40
CA ARG A 703 84.66 -75.68 -88.78
C ARG A 703 85.06 -77.15 -88.95
N SER A 704 84.57 -77.84 -90.00
CA SER A 704 84.85 -79.27 -90.32
C SER A 704 85.88 -79.51 -91.45
N LEU A 705 86.79 -80.49 -91.29
CA LEU A 705 88.00 -80.75 -92.11
C LEU A 705 87.96 -81.96 -93.08
N LEU A 706 86.78 -82.56 -93.33
CA LEU A 706 86.63 -83.88 -93.98
C LEU A 706 87.03 -84.06 -95.48
N PRO A 707 87.06 -83.08 -96.40
CA PRO A 707 87.37 -83.34 -97.83
C PRO A 707 88.82 -83.76 -98.10
N ILE A 708 89.75 -83.50 -97.17
CA ILE A 708 91.19 -83.76 -97.33
C ILE A 708 91.52 -85.25 -97.12
N ALA A 709 90.68 -86.00 -96.40
CA ALA A 709 90.93 -87.41 -96.08
C ALA A 709 90.65 -88.39 -97.24
N LEU A 710 89.72 -88.07 -98.15
CA LEU A 710 89.30 -88.97 -99.24
C LEU A 710 90.28 -89.03 -100.43
N ILE A 711 91.04 -87.95 -100.67
CA ILE A 711 92.03 -87.88 -101.75
C ILE A 711 93.28 -88.72 -101.44
N PHE A 712 93.64 -88.85 -100.16
CA PHE A 712 94.80 -89.65 -99.72
C PHE A 712 94.55 -91.18 -99.82
N ALA A 713 93.31 -91.65 -99.71
CA ALA A 713 92.98 -93.08 -99.75
C ALA A 713 93.05 -93.71 -101.16
N MET A 714 92.70 -92.95 -102.22
CA MET A 714 92.72 -93.46 -103.61
C MET A 714 94.13 -93.59 -104.21
N ILE A 715 95.09 -92.77 -103.76
CA ILE A 715 96.48 -92.77 -104.27
C ILE A 715 97.26 -94.00 -103.76
N ILE A 716 96.91 -94.55 -102.58
CA ILE A 716 97.60 -95.70 -101.97
C ILE A 716 97.16 -97.04 -102.60
N PHE A 717 95.91 -97.15 -103.08
CA PHE A 717 95.39 -98.41 -103.64
C PHE A 717 95.85 -98.66 -105.08
N THR A 718 96.07 -97.61 -105.89
CA THR A 718 96.56 -97.74 -107.27
C THR A 718 98.05 -98.08 -107.35
N ALA A 719 98.86 -97.64 -106.37
CA ALA A 719 100.29 -97.94 -106.29
C ALA A 719 100.60 -99.41 -105.90
N THR A 720 99.71 -100.10 -105.19
CA THR A 720 99.93 -101.48 -104.71
C THR A 720 99.59 -102.56 -105.75
N VAL A 721 98.69 -102.29 -106.70
CA VAL A 721 98.32 -103.24 -107.77
C VAL A 721 99.33 -103.25 -108.93
N VAL A 722 99.96 -102.12 -109.24
CA VAL A 722 100.97 -102.02 -110.32
C VAL A 722 102.32 -102.62 -109.92
N PHE A 723 102.69 -102.59 -108.62
CA PHE A 723 103.99 -103.09 -108.16
C PHE A 723 104.07 -104.64 -108.06
N ARG A 724 102.96 -105.37 -107.89
CA ARG A 724 102.98 -106.85 -107.84
C ARG A 724 102.85 -107.56 -109.20
N ILE A 725 102.42 -106.88 -110.26
CA ILE A 725 102.36 -107.48 -111.62
C ILE A 725 103.75 -107.46 -112.30
N ILE A 726 104.68 -106.60 -111.86
CA ILE A 726 105.97 -106.37 -112.56
C ILE A 726 107.15 -107.21 -111.98
N SER A 727 107.10 -107.74 -110.75
CA SER A 727 108.25 -108.46 -110.17
C SER A 727 108.30 -110.00 -110.41
N LYS A 728 107.56 -110.53 -111.41
CA LYS A 728 107.53 -111.97 -111.75
C LYS A 728 108.40 -112.37 -112.96
N ARG A 729 109.38 -111.55 -113.36
CA ARG A 729 110.44 -111.92 -114.32
C ARG A 729 111.77 -111.21 -114.01
N SER A 730 112.52 -111.76 -113.06
CA SER A 730 113.98 -111.90 -113.08
C SER A 730 114.40 -112.89 -112.01
#